data_AF-A0A316Z058-F1
#
_entry.id   AF-A0A316Z058-F1
#
_cell.length_a   1.000
_cell.length_b   1.000
_cell.length_c   1.000
_cell.angle_alpha   90.00
_cell.angle_beta   90.00
_cell.angle_gamma   90.00
#
_symmetry.space_group_name_H-M   'P 1'
#
loop_
_entity.id
_entity.type
_entity.pdbx_description
1 polymer ?
#
loop_
_entity_poly.entity_id
_entity_poly.type
_entity_poly.pdbx_seq_one_letter_code
_entity_poly.pdbx_strand_id
1 'polypeptide(L)'
;MSLLRASAARRLASARPRLSGVSGLATHAPAAPVAAAAAHPSRLPPYEALLAQLQRVRAILGRPLTLAEKILYAHLRDPDATLADASSSKDPSRVRGKLYLPLAVDRLAMQDASAQMALLQFMTCGLAQTAVPASVHCDHLIQAFEGAEADLKRSIASNKEVFAFLESACKKYGIEFWGPGSGIIHQIVLENYAAPGMLMLGTDSHTPNASGLGCLAIGVGGADAVDALTNTPWELQAPKVLNVHLSGTLSPWCTPKDIILHVVGALTVRGGTGHILEYTGPGLASLPATGLATMANMGAEMGATTSAFAYTQPMGEYLTATGRGHVARAAAAAAGELLTADADAEYDGRLEVNLDTLEPTINGPFTPDLATPLSQFVARAKAGEMGADARLSAALIGSCTNSSYADMARCASLARQARDQGLKVQTSFDVTPGSEQVRATVQRDGIQQDLQDVGARVLANACGPCIGQWDRRELKGEENVILTSFNRNFRGRNDGNSKTMNMLASPEIVTAMAFSGRLDFNPMTDSLPLPNGGSFRFQPPSGEELPTRGFTPGDETYLPQPCPAPVPETQIAISPDSTRLEHLAPFDSPFSGGNYELPSMRCLMRIRGKCTTDHISAAGPWLKYKGHLSNLAENTLIGAVNDEDGAVNSAYDCQGEGDARKDTIPGIAKRYRDRKQPWMLVADHNYGEGSAREHAALQPRFFGCNLILARSIARIAETNLRKQGVLTLLFADDADYARIAAGDIVETVNLGDLLRPGGDLSTQVRVRVTKPSGESFELDTKHSLSRAHLDWIRSGSALNLIREQAQRSSGSGSRSAAPAGARAMSSFAGARRGYATAASGGASRLNPNDPRYVAPAADGRTDSIRRAVYPAVVTTRAEAQASAAQALQKALPYPAEVHETITRAWLLHRREQRLAQAADLAAKRHRMEEACADLKSTSPTLFKAAAYRVAPNRRHPDEQARLVRLGLVPAQAGQGAKDDAPIAGPEARRRAKTLAGARLHGLFPRELRAPTQTPSRKGWPSFEAFKEDQA
;
A
#
# COMPACT_ATOMS: atom_id res chain seq x y z
N MET A 1 21.33 -17.84 -47.81
CA MET A 1 21.25 -19.31 -47.90
C MET A 1 22.54 -19.90 -47.35
N SER A 2 22.47 -21.05 -46.68
CA SER A 2 23.57 -21.80 -46.03
C SER A 2 24.30 -21.04 -44.88
N LEU A 3 24.55 -21.60 -43.68
CA LEU A 3 25.13 -22.91 -43.29
C LEU A 3 26.64 -22.97 -43.64
N LEU A 4 27.59 -23.47 -42.82
CA LEU A 4 27.56 -24.09 -41.49
C LEU A 4 28.99 -24.10 -40.85
N ARG A 5 29.05 -24.52 -39.57
CA ARG A 5 30.06 -25.36 -38.84
C ARG A 5 31.17 -26.08 -39.64
N ALA A 6 32.21 -26.68 -39.03
CA ALA A 6 32.92 -26.62 -37.72
C ALA A 6 33.95 -27.80 -37.65
N SER A 7 34.82 -27.85 -36.61
CA SER A 7 35.40 -29.08 -35.97
C SER A 7 36.20 -30.12 -36.81
N ALA A 8 37.11 -30.96 -36.29
CA ALA A 8 37.96 -31.04 -35.08
C ALA A 8 38.89 -32.28 -35.21
N ALA A 9 40.01 -32.40 -34.45
CA ALA A 9 40.84 -33.62 -34.42
C ALA A 9 41.69 -33.81 -33.12
N ARG A 10 42.49 -34.89 -33.04
CA ARG A 10 43.17 -35.48 -31.85
C ARG A 10 44.58 -36.02 -32.27
N ARG A 11 45.55 -36.48 -31.44
CA ARG A 11 45.68 -36.79 -29.99
C ARG A 11 47.20 -36.93 -29.64
N LEU A 12 47.59 -36.90 -28.34
CA LEU A 12 48.85 -37.44 -27.72
C LEU A 12 50.20 -36.84 -28.22
N ALA A 13 50.95 -36.03 -27.45
CA ALA A 13 51.84 -36.36 -26.31
C ALA A 13 53.15 -37.09 -26.69
N SER A 14 54.35 -36.79 -26.16
CA SER A 14 54.79 -35.98 -24.99
C SER A 14 56.00 -35.05 -25.36
N ALA A 15 57.01 -34.60 -24.58
CA ALA A 15 57.62 -34.97 -23.28
C ALA A 15 58.05 -33.74 -22.41
N ARG A 16 59.36 -33.56 -22.09
CA ARG A 16 59.95 -32.55 -21.17
C ARG A 16 61.39 -32.15 -21.64
N PRO A 17 62.01 -30.99 -21.25
CA PRO A 17 61.90 -30.35 -19.92
C PRO A 17 61.92 -28.79 -19.79
N ARG A 18 61.54 -28.33 -18.58
CA ARG A 18 61.94 -27.12 -17.82
C ARG A 18 61.97 -25.72 -18.50
N LEU A 19 60.94 -24.93 -18.18
CA LEU A 19 61.07 -23.55 -17.70
C LEU A 19 60.38 -23.42 -16.34
N SER A 20 60.80 -22.48 -15.50
CA SER A 20 60.32 -22.34 -14.11
C SER A 20 59.09 -21.43 -13.99
N GLY A 21 57.91 -22.02 -13.84
CA GLY A 21 56.67 -21.32 -13.49
C GLY A 21 56.16 -21.74 -12.10
N VAL A 22 55.75 -20.77 -11.28
CA VAL A 22 55.19 -21.03 -9.94
C VAL A 22 53.72 -21.40 -10.05
N SER A 23 53.33 -22.54 -9.49
CA SER A 23 51.92 -22.93 -9.34
C SER A 23 51.70 -23.80 -8.09
N GLY A 24 51.41 -23.16 -6.97
CA GLY A 24 50.88 -23.81 -5.78
C GLY A 24 49.36 -23.89 -5.85
N LEU A 25 48.81 -25.04 -6.25
CA LEU A 25 47.36 -25.26 -6.23
C LEU A 25 46.86 -25.43 -4.79
N ALA A 26 46.21 -24.40 -4.26
CA ALA A 26 45.40 -24.53 -3.06
C ALA A 26 44.17 -25.40 -3.39
N THR A 27 44.17 -26.64 -2.93
CA THR A 27 43.00 -27.53 -3.07
C THR A 27 41.85 -26.99 -2.23
N HIS A 28 40.79 -26.51 -2.87
CA HIS A 28 39.52 -26.23 -2.19
C HIS A 28 39.07 -27.51 -1.47
N ALA A 29 38.99 -27.46 -0.14
CA ALA A 29 38.26 -28.49 0.60
C ALA A 29 36.80 -28.43 0.14
N PRO A 30 36.19 -29.55 -0.30
CA PRO A 30 34.77 -29.55 -0.62
C PRO A 30 33.99 -29.21 0.65
N ALA A 31 33.05 -28.27 0.55
CA ALA A 31 32.08 -28.06 1.62
C ALA A 31 31.42 -29.40 1.95
N ALA A 32 31.20 -29.68 3.24
CA ALA A 32 30.55 -30.91 3.66
C ALA A 32 29.23 -31.07 2.91
N PRO A 33 28.91 -32.26 2.36
CA PRO A 33 27.71 -32.44 1.55
C PRO A 33 26.49 -32.26 2.44
N VAL A 34 25.91 -31.07 2.41
CA VAL A 34 24.52 -30.83 2.82
C VAL A 34 23.72 -31.89 2.09
N ALA A 35 23.09 -32.78 2.84
CA ALA A 35 22.35 -33.91 2.26
C ALA A 35 21.39 -33.37 1.22
N ALA A 36 21.24 -34.09 0.09
CA ALA A 36 20.40 -33.67 -1.01
C ALA A 36 18.91 -33.74 -0.63
N ALA A 37 18.48 -32.79 0.19
CA ALA A 37 17.10 -32.56 0.55
C ALA A 37 16.30 -32.42 -0.75
N ALA A 38 15.22 -33.18 -0.88
CA ALA A 38 14.29 -33.03 -1.99
C ALA A 38 13.88 -31.56 -2.07
N ALA A 39 13.97 -30.97 -3.27
CA ALA A 39 13.72 -29.55 -3.50
C ALA A 39 12.39 -29.15 -2.86
N HIS A 40 12.43 -28.27 -1.87
CA HIS A 40 11.25 -28.04 -1.04
C HIS A 40 10.15 -27.38 -1.90
N PRO A 41 8.96 -27.99 -2.06
CA PRO A 41 8.03 -27.60 -3.12
C PRO A 41 7.55 -26.15 -3.01
N SER A 42 7.47 -25.57 -1.81
CA SER A 42 7.13 -24.15 -1.59
C SER A 42 8.17 -23.13 -2.08
N ARG A 43 9.31 -23.60 -2.63
CA ARG A 43 10.44 -22.80 -3.12
C ARG A 43 10.78 -23.10 -4.59
N LEU A 44 10.00 -23.96 -5.26
CA LEU A 44 10.21 -24.39 -6.65
C LEU A 44 8.89 -24.27 -7.42
N PRO A 45 8.78 -23.37 -8.41
CA PRO A 45 7.55 -23.24 -9.22
C PRO A 45 7.21 -24.55 -9.94
N PRO A 46 5.91 -24.86 -10.16
CA PRO A 46 5.47 -26.08 -10.82
C PRO A 46 5.66 -26.01 -12.34
N TYR A 47 6.92 -25.87 -12.80
CA TYR A 47 7.28 -25.55 -14.18
C TYR A 47 6.61 -26.45 -15.24
N GLU A 48 6.44 -27.74 -14.97
CA GLU A 48 5.75 -28.66 -15.89
C GLU A 48 4.29 -28.24 -16.15
N ALA A 49 3.55 -27.89 -15.09
CA ALA A 49 2.18 -27.40 -15.20
C ALA A 49 2.11 -25.99 -15.80
N LEU A 50 3.06 -25.11 -15.45
CA LEU A 50 3.13 -23.74 -16.01
C LEU A 50 3.47 -23.75 -17.51
N LEU A 51 4.37 -24.64 -17.95
CA LEU A 51 4.67 -24.83 -19.37
C LEU A 51 3.48 -25.42 -20.13
N ALA A 52 2.78 -26.40 -19.56
CA ALA A 52 1.55 -26.95 -20.16
C ALA A 52 0.45 -25.87 -20.33
N GLN A 53 0.21 -25.05 -19.30
CA GLN A 53 -0.72 -23.92 -19.38
C GLN A 53 -0.24 -22.84 -20.36
N LEU A 54 1.07 -22.52 -20.41
CA LEU A 54 1.62 -21.57 -21.38
C LEU A 54 1.41 -22.04 -22.82
N GLN A 55 1.57 -23.33 -23.12
CA GLN A 55 1.29 -23.87 -24.45
C GLN A 55 -0.20 -23.81 -24.80
N ARG A 56 -1.10 -24.03 -23.83
CA ARG A 56 -2.55 -23.82 -23.99
C ARG A 56 -2.89 -22.35 -24.28
N VAL A 57 -2.32 -21.42 -23.52
CA VAL A 57 -2.46 -19.96 -23.74
C VAL A 57 -1.93 -19.53 -25.12
N ARG A 58 -0.77 -20.04 -25.54
CA ARG A 58 -0.20 -19.78 -26.88
C ARG A 58 -1.13 -20.26 -27.99
N ALA A 59 -1.79 -21.41 -27.83
CA ALA A 59 -2.77 -21.92 -28.79
C ALA A 59 -4.02 -21.03 -28.89
N ILE A 60 -4.45 -20.40 -27.80
CA ILE A 60 -5.62 -19.49 -27.77
C ILE A 60 -5.28 -18.12 -28.36
N LEU A 61 -4.14 -17.53 -27.98
CA LEU A 61 -3.79 -16.15 -28.34
C LEU A 61 -3.02 -16.02 -29.67
N GLY A 62 -2.32 -17.07 -30.10
CA GLY A 62 -1.67 -17.14 -31.41
C GLY A 62 -0.60 -16.07 -31.70
N ARG A 63 -0.05 -15.40 -30.68
CA ARG A 63 0.89 -14.27 -30.78
C ARG A 63 2.07 -14.42 -29.82
N PRO A 64 3.18 -13.69 -30.03
CA PRO A 64 4.23 -13.51 -29.03
C PRO A 64 3.70 -12.92 -27.72
N LEU A 65 4.25 -13.39 -26.59
CA LEU A 65 3.94 -12.91 -25.24
C LEU A 65 5.16 -12.26 -24.59
N THR A 66 4.96 -11.16 -23.86
CA THR A 66 6.00 -10.62 -22.97
C THR A 66 6.22 -11.56 -21.78
N LEU A 67 7.32 -11.41 -21.04
CA LEU A 67 7.58 -12.22 -19.84
C LEU A 67 6.46 -12.10 -18.81
N ALA A 68 5.98 -10.88 -18.55
CA ALA A 68 4.87 -10.61 -17.64
C ALA A 68 3.59 -11.35 -18.08
N GLU A 69 3.30 -11.39 -19.38
CA GLU A 69 2.17 -12.14 -19.93
C GLU A 69 2.36 -13.65 -19.81
N LYS A 70 3.55 -14.18 -20.09
CA LYS A 70 3.83 -15.62 -19.93
C LYS A 70 3.59 -16.09 -18.50
N ILE A 71 4.13 -15.38 -17.52
CA ILE A 71 3.99 -15.76 -16.11
C ILE A 71 2.53 -15.59 -15.68
N LEU A 72 1.87 -14.44 -15.92
CA LEU A 72 0.47 -14.26 -15.53
C LEU A 72 -0.47 -15.28 -16.18
N TYR A 73 -0.35 -15.51 -17.49
CA TYR A 73 -1.32 -16.34 -18.20
C TYR A 73 -1.10 -17.84 -17.94
N ALA A 74 0.12 -18.29 -17.65
CA ALA A 74 0.38 -19.66 -17.18
C ALA A 74 -0.29 -19.96 -15.82
N HIS A 75 -0.57 -18.95 -15.00
CA HIS A 75 -1.26 -19.06 -13.72
C HIS A 75 -2.79 -18.88 -13.79
N LEU A 76 -3.38 -18.80 -14.99
CA LEU A 76 -4.84 -18.73 -15.13
C LEU A 76 -5.51 -20.03 -14.68
N ARG A 77 -6.60 -19.91 -13.91
CA ARG A 77 -7.42 -21.05 -13.47
C ARG A 77 -8.07 -21.78 -14.65
N ASP A 78 -8.60 -21.01 -15.60
CA ASP A 78 -9.19 -21.49 -16.84
C ASP A 78 -8.83 -20.49 -17.96
N PRO A 79 -7.76 -20.74 -18.74
CA PRO A 79 -7.35 -19.84 -19.81
C PRO A 79 -8.35 -19.81 -20.96
N ASP A 80 -9.09 -20.90 -21.21
CA ASP A 80 -10.05 -21.00 -22.32
C ASP A 80 -11.25 -20.10 -22.03
N ALA A 81 -11.83 -20.20 -20.83
CA ALA A 81 -12.94 -19.33 -20.43
C ALA A 81 -12.50 -17.87 -20.25
N THR A 82 -11.30 -17.61 -19.73
CA THR A 82 -10.79 -16.24 -19.49
C THR A 82 -10.43 -15.52 -20.79
N LEU A 83 -9.86 -16.24 -21.77
CA LEU A 83 -9.31 -15.66 -23.01
C LEU A 83 -10.19 -15.94 -24.25
N ALA A 84 -11.37 -16.57 -24.07
CA ALA A 84 -12.33 -16.90 -25.13
C ALA A 84 -12.57 -15.72 -26.08
N ASP A 85 -12.96 -14.55 -25.54
CA ASP A 85 -13.21 -13.35 -26.34
C ASP A 85 -11.98 -12.91 -27.12
N ALA A 86 -10.78 -12.97 -26.51
CA ALA A 86 -9.54 -12.50 -27.09
C ALA A 86 -9.11 -13.34 -28.31
N SER A 87 -9.36 -14.66 -28.30
CA SER A 87 -8.91 -15.63 -29.32
C SER A 87 -9.13 -15.22 -30.79
N SER A 88 -10.18 -14.44 -31.06
CA SER A 88 -10.55 -13.98 -32.40
C SER A 88 -9.68 -12.84 -32.96
N SER A 89 -8.65 -12.36 -32.24
CA SER A 89 -7.67 -11.40 -32.77
C SER A 89 -6.37 -11.39 -31.97
N LYS A 90 -5.25 -11.14 -32.67
CA LYS A 90 -3.90 -11.05 -32.07
C LYS A 90 -3.61 -9.71 -31.37
N ASP A 91 -4.56 -8.78 -31.33
CA ASP A 91 -4.41 -7.50 -30.62
C ASP A 91 -4.27 -7.70 -29.10
N PRO A 92 -3.11 -7.39 -28.46
CA PRO A 92 -2.94 -7.52 -27.02
C PRO A 92 -3.89 -6.62 -26.23
N SER A 93 -4.38 -5.50 -26.81
CA SER A 93 -5.32 -4.60 -26.15
C SER A 93 -6.64 -5.27 -25.79
N ARG A 94 -6.99 -6.41 -26.40
CA ARG A 94 -8.21 -7.17 -26.06
C ARG A 94 -8.15 -7.79 -24.68
N VAL A 95 -6.94 -8.12 -24.20
CA VAL A 95 -6.69 -8.61 -22.84
C VAL A 95 -6.26 -7.44 -21.95
N ARG A 96 -5.15 -6.77 -22.30
CA ARG A 96 -4.48 -5.76 -21.47
C ARG A 96 -5.38 -4.56 -21.18
N GLY A 97 -5.51 -4.23 -19.91
CA GLY A 97 -6.37 -3.16 -19.39
C GLY A 97 -7.88 -3.46 -19.43
N LYS A 98 -8.33 -4.59 -19.98
CA LYS A 98 -9.76 -4.91 -20.15
C LYS A 98 -10.22 -6.10 -19.30
N LEU A 99 -9.56 -7.25 -19.45
CA LEU A 99 -10.00 -8.49 -18.81
C LEU A 99 -9.53 -8.60 -17.35
N TYR A 100 -10.26 -9.42 -16.59
CA TYR A 100 -9.88 -9.84 -15.25
C TYR A 100 -9.35 -11.27 -15.34
N LEU A 101 -8.18 -11.50 -14.72
CA LEU A 101 -7.47 -12.76 -14.71
C LEU A 101 -7.77 -13.45 -13.38
N PRO A 102 -8.55 -14.53 -13.35
CA PRO A 102 -8.70 -15.37 -12.17
C PRO A 102 -7.46 -16.26 -12.05
N LEU A 103 -6.57 -15.92 -11.11
CA LEU A 103 -5.24 -16.51 -11.00
C LEU A 103 -5.14 -17.58 -9.89
N ALA A 104 -4.21 -18.51 -10.07
CA ALA A 104 -3.65 -19.34 -9.02
C ALA A 104 -2.38 -18.66 -8.47
N VAL A 105 -2.23 -18.63 -7.15
CA VAL A 105 -1.09 -18.02 -6.46
C VAL A 105 -0.21 -19.14 -5.91
N ASP A 106 1.10 -19.11 -6.16
CA ASP A 106 2.03 -20.14 -5.66
C ASP A 106 2.25 -20.03 -4.16
N ARG A 107 2.36 -18.80 -3.64
CA ARG A 107 2.67 -18.53 -2.23
C ARG A 107 2.28 -17.12 -1.77
N LEU A 108 2.27 -16.95 -0.45
CA LEU A 108 2.00 -15.69 0.23
C LEU A 108 3.11 -15.31 1.22
N ALA A 109 3.39 -14.00 1.34
CA ALA A 109 4.18 -13.43 2.43
C ALA A 109 3.39 -12.31 3.16
N MET A 110 3.47 -12.23 4.48
CA MET A 110 2.78 -11.23 5.28
C MET A 110 3.69 -10.61 6.32
N GLN A 111 3.56 -9.30 6.56
CA GLN A 111 4.29 -8.60 7.62
C GLN A 111 3.40 -8.36 8.84
N ASP A 112 3.98 -8.25 10.04
CA ASP A 112 3.27 -8.21 11.33
C ASP A 112 2.16 -7.14 11.41
N ALA A 113 2.33 -5.99 10.77
CA ALA A 113 1.35 -4.90 10.70
C ALA A 113 0.26 -5.08 9.61
N SER A 114 0.20 -6.21 8.90
CA SER A 114 -0.93 -6.61 8.03
C SER A 114 -1.44 -8.02 8.31
N ALA A 115 -0.55 -8.95 8.68
CA ALA A 115 -0.86 -10.33 9.06
C ALA A 115 -1.96 -10.43 10.12
N GLN A 116 -2.06 -9.46 11.04
CA GLN A 116 -3.13 -9.36 12.04
C GLN A 116 -4.54 -9.54 11.43
N MET A 117 -4.97 -8.66 10.52
CA MET A 117 -6.33 -8.74 9.97
C MET A 117 -6.51 -9.86 8.93
N ALA A 118 -5.44 -10.24 8.22
CA ALA A 118 -5.47 -11.36 7.29
C ALA A 118 -5.70 -12.69 8.03
N LEU A 119 -4.95 -12.96 9.10
CA LEU A 119 -5.10 -14.18 9.91
C LEU A 119 -6.42 -14.19 10.71
N LEU A 120 -6.85 -13.05 11.25
CA LEU A 120 -8.13 -12.94 11.93
C LEU A 120 -9.33 -13.23 10.99
N GLN A 121 -9.28 -12.79 9.74
CA GLN A 121 -10.27 -13.17 8.72
C GLN A 121 -10.14 -14.65 8.33
N PHE A 122 -8.92 -15.15 8.15
CA PHE A 122 -8.69 -16.57 7.83
C PHE A 122 -9.24 -17.51 8.93
N MET A 123 -9.13 -17.14 10.20
CA MET A 123 -9.75 -17.85 11.33
C MET A 123 -11.27 -18.01 11.15
N THR A 124 -11.97 -17.03 10.57
CA THR A 124 -13.43 -17.12 10.30
C THR A 124 -13.79 -18.13 9.21
N CYS A 125 -12.84 -18.54 8.36
CA CYS A 125 -13.05 -19.52 7.30
C CYS A 125 -13.16 -20.96 7.85
N GLY A 126 -12.71 -21.21 9.08
CA GLY A 126 -12.78 -22.55 9.71
C GLY A 126 -11.90 -23.62 9.06
N LEU A 127 -10.96 -23.25 8.20
CA LEU A 127 -9.98 -24.16 7.59
C LEU A 127 -8.93 -24.61 8.61
N ALA A 128 -8.40 -25.82 8.44
CA ALA A 128 -7.39 -26.39 9.35
C ALA A 128 -5.96 -25.91 9.08
N GLN A 129 -5.66 -25.52 7.84
CA GLN A 129 -4.35 -25.07 7.37
C GLN A 129 -4.51 -24.14 6.16
N THR A 130 -3.45 -23.40 5.80
CA THR A 130 -3.44 -22.60 4.58
C THR A 130 -3.40 -23.47 3.33
N ALA A 131 -4.05 -23.04 2.25
CA ALA A 131 -4.13 -23.80 1.00
C ALA A 131 -2.93 -23.56 0.05
N VAL A 132 -2.15 -22.50 0.29
CA VAL A 132 -0.84 -22.25 -0.33
C VAL A 132 0.21 -22.04 0.77
N PRO A 133 1.51 -22.29 0.50
CA PRO A 133 2.60 -21.92 1.40
C PRO A 133 2.56 -20.44 1.78
N ALA A 134 2.51 -20.17 3.08
CA ALA A 134 2.45 -18.82 3.64
C ALA A 134 3.60 -18.58 4.63
N SER A 135 3.98 -17.30 4.78
CA SER A 135 4.98 -16.86 5.77
C SER A 135 4.58 -15.55 6.43
N VAL A 136 4.92 -15.38 7.71
CA VAL A 136 4.71 -14.14 8.49
C VAL A 136 6.06 -13.63 8.98
N HIS A 137 6.28 -12.31 8.89
CA HIS A 137 7.54 -11.64 9.16
C HIS A 137 7.34 -10.49 10.17
N CYS A 138 8.17 -10.42 11.21
CA CYS A 138 8.00 -9.48 12.32
C CYS A 138 8.97 -8.28 12.26
N ASP A 139 8.70 -7.36 11.34
CA ASP A 139 9.62 -6.29 10.93
C ASP A 139 9.06 -4.86 11.00
N HIS A 140 7.74 -4.63 11.08
CA HIS A 140 7.14 -3.29 11.15
C HIS A 140 6.81 -2.84 12.58
N LEU A 141 6.96 -3.69 13.59
CA LEU A 141 6.72 -3.34 15.01
C LEU A 141 7.99 -3.09 15.83
N ILE A 142 9.17 -3.09 15.20
CA ILE A 142 10.45 -2.77 15.85
C ILE A 142 10.82 -1.29 15.64
N GLN A 143 10.97 -0.54 16.74
CA GLN A 143 11.23 0.90 16.74
C GLN A 143 12.69 1.22 17.06
N ALA A 144 13.37 1.93 16.16
CA ALA A 144 14.75 2.38 16.34
C ALA A 144 14.86 3.58 17.31
N PHE A 145 15.87 3.58 18.18
CA PHE A 145 16.21 4.70 19.07
C PHE A 145 17.66 4.62 19.58
N GLU A 146 18.04 3.51 20.23
CA GLU A 146 19.32 3.34 20.95
C GLU A 146 20.32 2.46 20.20
N GLY A 147 19.85 1.56 19.33
CA GLY A 147 20.67 0.55 18.64
C GLY A 147 20.06 -0.86 18.76
N ALA A 148 20.49 -1.74 17.85
CA ALA A 148 19.82 -3.01 17.54
C ALA A 148 19.29 -3.82 18.75
N GLU A 149 20.14 -4.15 19.73
CA GLU A 149 19.77 -5.04 20.85
C GLU A 149 18.72 -4.41 21.78
N ALA A 150 18.95 -3.15 22.19
CA ALA A 150 18.05 -2.41 23.08
C ALA A 150 16.70 -2.16 22.39
N ASP A 151 16.74 -1.76 21.12
CA ASP A 151 15.56 -1.48 20.31
C ASP A 151 14.71 -2.74 20.08
N LEU A 152 15.34 -3.88 19.79
CA LEU A 152 14.67 -5.16 19.64
C LEU A 152 14.02 -5.61 20.95
N LYS A 153 14.78 -5.63 22.05
CA LYS A 153 14.30 -6.02 23.39
C LYS A 153 13.12 -5.18 23.86
N ARG A 154 13.17 -3.85 23.65
CA ARG A 154 12.09 -2.91 23.95
C ARG A 154 10.85 -3.16 23.09
N SER A 155 11.04 -3.47 21.81
CA SER A 155 9.95 -3.71 20.84
C SER A 155 9.25 -5.06 21.04
N ILE A 156 9.99 -6.11 21.41
CA ILE A 156 9.44 -7.40 21.83
C ILE A 156 8.58 -7.25 23.08
N ALA A 157 9.04 -6.48 24.07
CA ALA A 157 8.28 -6.22 25.29
C ALA A 157 6.97 -5.44 25.01
N SER A 158 7.01 -4.40 24.16
CA SER A 158 5.86 -3.54 23.89
C SER A 158 4.82 -4.13 22.93
N ASN A 159 5.21 -5.08 22.06
CA ASN A 159 4.31 -5.75 21.12
C ASN A 159 4.12 -7.26 21.39
N LYS A 160 4.50 -7.74 22.57
CA LYS A 160 4.41 -9.16 22.98
C LYS A 160 3.07 -9.82 22.66
N GLU A 161 1.96 -9.12 22.88
CA GLU A 161 0.60 -9.59 22.56
C GLU A 161 0.43 -9.91 21.06
N VAL A 162 0.88 -9.01 20.18
CA VAL A 162 0.78 -9.20 18.73
C VAL A 162 1.70 -10.31 18.26
N PHE A 163 2.94 -10.38 18.77
CA PHE A 163 3.87 -11.45 18.39
C PHE A 163 3.38 -12.83 18.86
N ALA A 164 2.85 -12.95 20.08
CA ALA A 164 2.27 -14.21 20.57
C ALA A 164 1.02 -14.64 19.77
N PHE A 165 0.18 -13.69 19.35
CA PHE A 165 -0.93 -13.97 18.43
C PHE A 165 -0.42 -14.51 17.09
N LEU A 166 0.54 -13.83 16.46
CA LEU A 166 1.07 -14.23 15.16
C LEU A 166 1.74 -15.60 15.22
N GLU A 167 2.58 -15.85 16.23
CA GLU A 167 3.24 -17.14 16.46
C GLU A 167 2.22 -18.27 16.64
N SER A 168 1.25 -18.10 17.55
CA SER A 168 0.25 -19.13 17.85
C SER A 168 -0.72 -19.39 16.69
N ALA A 169 -1.10 -18.35 15.93
CA ALA A 169 -1.87 -18.52 14.71
C ALA A 169 -1.06 -19.23 13.61
N CYS A 170 0.21 -18.88 13.42
CA CYS A 170 1.07 -19.53 12.42
C CYS A 170 1.28 -21.02 12.73
N LYS A 171 1.57 -21.35 13.99
CA LYS A 171 1.69 -22.73 14.48
C LYS A 171 0.39 -23.53 14.32
N LYS A 172 -0.77 -22.89 14.51
CA LYS A 172 -2.07 -23.55 14.32
C LYS A 172 -2.31 -23.93 12.85
N TYR A 173 -1.95 -23.06 11.92
CA TYR A 173 -2.34 -23.16 10.50
C TYR A 173 -1.23 -23.60 9.53
N GLY A 174 -0.03 -23.91 10.02
CA GLY A 174 1.08 -24.43 9.20
C GLY A 174 1.86 -23.35 8.43
N ILE A 175 2.01 -22.17 9.03
CA ILE A 175 2.62 -20.97 8.40
C ILE A 175 4.05 -20.79 8.90
N GLU A 176 4.99 -20.45 8.00
CA GLU A 176 6.40 -20.16 8.37
C GLU A 176 6.49 -18.82 9.11
N PHE A 177 6.76 -18.84 10.42
CA PHE A 177 6.85 -17.66 11.29
C PHE A 177 8.29 -17.19 11.50
N TRP A 178 8.62 -16.01 10.99
CA TRP A 178 9.90 -15.33 11.21
C TRP A 178 9.74 -14.33 12.36
N GLY A 179 10.36 -14.68 13.50
CA GLY A 179 10.26 -13.93 14.75
C GLY A 179 10.93 -12.55 14.71
N PRO A 180 10.55 -11.63 15.60
CA PRO A 180 11.07 -10.26 15.61
C PRO A 180 12.60 -10.25 15.78
N GLY A 181 13.31 -9.66 14.82
CA GLY A 181 14.77 -9.67 14.72
C GLY A 181 15.34 -10.47 13.54
N SER A 182 14.52 -11.32 12.91
CA SER A 182 14.91 -12.15 11.75
C SER A 182 15.38 -11.36 10.52
N GLY A 183 14.76 -10.22 10.25
CA GLY A 183 14.91 -9.49 8.99
C GLY A 183 13.61 -8.91 8.46
N ILE A 184 13.77 -8.07 7.45
CA ILE A 184 12.69 -7.42 6.70
C ILE A 184 12.12 -8.40 5.68
N ILE A 185 10.79 -8.47 5.59
CA ILE A 185 10.02 -9.41 4.75
C ILE A 185 10.60 -9.60 3.35
N HIS A 186 10.93 -8.51 2.66
CA HIS A 186 11.37 -8.54 1.26
C HIS A 186 12.78 -9.10 1.07
N GLN A 187 13.66 -8.90 2.05
CA GLN A 187 15.01 -9.47 2.02
C GLN A 187 14.95 -10.98 2.32
N ILE A 188 14.20 -11.37 3.37
CA ILE A 188 13.98 -12.79 3.70
C ILE A 188 13.33 -13.52 2.52
N VAL A 189 12.34 -12.90 1.86
CA VAL A 189 11.70 -13.46 0.65
C VAL A 189 12.71 -13.62 -0.49
N LEU A 190 13.55 -12.61 -0.76
CA LEU A 190 14.57 -12.70 -1.80
C LEU A 190 15.55 -13.85 -1.51
N GLU A 191 15.98 -14.00 -0.25
CA GLU A 191 16.94 -15.00 0.24
C GLU A 191 16.40 -16.44 0.31
N ASN A 192 15.10 -16.63 0.58
CA ASN A 192 14.54 -17.95 0.92
C ASN A 192 13.47 -18.46 -0.04
N TYR A 193 12.73 -17.57 -0.72
CA TYR A 193 11.43 -17.91 -1.30
C TYR A 193 11.23 -17.51 -2.76
N ALA A 194 11.79 -16.38 -3.20
CA ALA A 194 11.69 -15.94 -4.58
C ALA A 194 12.32 -16.97 -5.52
N ALA A 195 11.67 -17.23 -6.65
CA ALA A 195 12.11 -18.17 -7.67
C ALA A 195 11.60 -17.75 -9.07
N PRO A 196 12.42 -17.84 -10.13
CA PRO A 196 12.04 -17.42 -11.46
C PRO A 196 10.72 -18.04 -11.95
N GLY A 197 9.79 -17.23 -12.47
CA GLY A 197 8.51 -17.71 -12.99
C GLY A 197 7.41 -17.97 -11.95
N MET A 198 7.69 -17.83 -10.66
CA MET A 198 6.66 -17.89 -9.59
C MET A 198 5.66 -16.73 -9.70
N LEU A 199 4.39 -16.95 -9.35
CA LEU A 199 3.42 -15.88 -9.04
C LEU A 199 3.16 -15.83 -7.53
N MET A 200 3.67 -14.81 -6.85
CA MET A 200 3.51 -14.65 -5.40
C MET A 200 2.82 -13.34 -5.00
N LEU A 201 2.03 -13.41 -3.93
CA LEU A 201 1.42 -12.24 -3.30
C LEU A 201 2.14 -11.88 -2.00
N GLY A 202 2.04 -10.60 -1.62
CA GLY A 202 2.49 -10.14 -0.31
C GLY A 202 1.67 -8.97 0.22
N THR A 203 1.40 -8.95 1.52
CA THR A 203 0.59 -7.87 2.16
C THR A 203 1.41 -6.62 2.48
N ASP A 204 2.29 -6.23 1.56
CA ASP A 204 3.03 -4.97 1.58
C ASP A 204 3.29 -4.45 0.15
N SER A 205 3.38 -3.12 0.00
CA SER A 205 3.56 -2.47 -1.30
C SER A 205 4.89 -2.77 -1.99
N HIS A 206 5.95 -3.12 -1.23
CA HIS A 206 7.29 -3.36 -1.78
C HIS A 206 7.57 -4.82 -2.11
N THR A 207 6.55 -5.68 -2.03
CA THR A 207 6.58 -7.09 -2.49
C THR A 207 7.20 -7.29 -3.89
N PRO A 208 7.01 -6.39 -4.88
CA PRO A 208 7.75 -6.42 -6.14
C PRO A 208 9.28 -6.57 -6.05
N ASN A 209 9.92 -6.24 -4.92
CA ASN A 209 11.33 -6.53 -4.64
C ASN A 209 11.75 -7.96 -5.04
N ALA A 210 10.90 -8.96 -4.77
CA ALA A 210 11.19 -10.35 -5.10
C ALA A 210 11.26 -10.62 -6.61
N SER A 211 10.58 -9.83 -7.45
CA SER A 211 10.64 -9.93 -8.92
C SER A 211 12.04 -9.69 -9.50
N GLY A 212 12.96 -9.11 -8.72
CA GLY A 212 14.39 -9.05 -9.06
C GLY A 212 15.05 -10.43 -9.20
N LEU A 213 14.40 -11.50 -8.72
CA LEU A 213 14.80 -12.90 -8.93
C LEU A 213 13.87 -13.64 -9.91
N GLY A 214 13.24 -12.90 -10.83
CA GLY A 214 12.54 -13.45 -12.00
C GLY A 214 11.10 -13.93 -11.77
N CYS A 215 10.53 -13.79 -10.58
CA CYS A 215 9.11 -14.03 -10.33
C CYS A 215 8.24 -12.81 -10.72
N LEU A 216 6.92 -12.96 -10.68
CA LEU A 216 6.02 -11.84 -10.50
C LEU A 216 5.54 -11.80 -9.04
N ALA A 217 6.02 -10.82 -8.28
CA ALA A 217 5.64 -10.61 -6.90
C ALA A 217 4.78 -9.34 -6.78
N ILE A 218 3.55 -9.46 -6.28
CA ILE A 218 2.56 -8.36 -6.30
C ILE A 218 2.10 -8.00 -4.88
N GLY A 219 2.11 -6.70 -4.57
CA GLY A 219 1.65 -6.16 -3.29
C GLY A 219 0.13 -6.04 -3.23
N VAL A 220 -0.51 -6.58 -2.18
CA VAL A 220 -1.98 -6.70 -2.05
C VAL A 220 -2.51 -6.34 -0.67
N GLY A 221 -3.84 -6.25 -0.53
CA GLY A 221 -4.53 -6.08 0.76
C GLY A 221 -4.70 -7.40 1.53
N GLY A 222 -5.13 -7.33 2.80
CA GLY A 222 -5.38 -8.51 3.62
C GLY A 222 -6.44 -9.45 3.03
N ALA A 223 -7.54 -8.91 2.50
CA ALA A 223 -8.61 -9.69 1.87
C ALA A 223 -8.15 -10.50 0.65
N ASP A 224 -7.18 -10.01 -0.11
CA ASP A 224 -6.62 -10.71 -1.27
C ASP A 224 -5.56 -11.74 -0.85
N ALA A 225 -4.88 -11.49 0.27
CA ALA A 225 -4.08 -12.52 0.93
C ALA A 225 -4.96 -13.63 1.52
N VAL A 226 -6.18 -13.34 1.99
CA VAL A 226 -7.15 -14.37 2.38
C VAL A 226 -7.62 -15.19 1.17
N ASP A 227 -7.73 -14.60 -0.04
CA ASP A 227 -7.98 -15.39 -1.26
C ASP A 227 -6.88 -16.45 -1.45
N ALA A 228 -5.61 -16.04 -1.35
CA ALA A 228 -4.47 -16.95 -1.46
C ALA A 228 -4.46 -18.01 -0.34
N LEU A 229 -4.66 -17.61 0.93
CA LEU A 229 -4.73 -18.54 2.08
C LEU A 229 -5.84 -19.59 1.91
N THR A 230 -6.91 -19.27 1.18
CA THR A 230 -8.09 -20.13 0.95
C THR A 230 -8.11 -20.82 -0.42
N ASN A 231 -7.12 -20.56 -1.29
CA ASN A 231 -7.08 -20.98 -2.70
C ASN A 231 -8.27 -20.47 -3.55
N THR A 232 -8.90 -19.37 -3.12
CA THR A 232 -9.87 -18.63 -3.95
C THR A 232 -9.13 -18.04 -5.17
N PRO A 233 -9.75 -17.94 -6.36
CA PRO A 233 -9.13 -17.25 -7.50
C PRO A 233 -8.88 -15.77 -7.16
N TRP A 234 -7.61 -15.36 -7.22
CA TRP A 234 -7.25 -13.96 -7.03
C TRP A 234 -7.47 -13.21 -8.35
N GLU A 235 -8.29 -12.16 -8.34
CA GLU A 235 -8.67 -11.41 -9.56
C GLU A 235 -7.75 -10.21 -9.82
N LEU A 236 -6.91 -10.30 -10.84
CA LEU A 236 -6.09 -9.19 -11.33
C LEU A 236 -6.63 -8.67 -12.66
N GLN A 237 -6.94 -7.37 -12.76
CA GLN A 237 -7.15 -6.75 -14.08
C GLN A 237 -5.85 -6.86 -14.88
N ALA A 238 -5.89 -7.49 -16.05
CA ALA A 238 -4.73 -7.76 -16.88
C ALA A 238 -3.90 -6.48 -17.10
N PRO A 239 -2.67 -6.40 -16.56
CA PRO A 239 -1.87 -5.18 -16.70
C PRO A 239 -1.51 -4.91 -18.16
N LYS A 240 -1.26 -3.64 -18.47
CA LYS A 240 -0.44 -3.26 -19.62
C LYS A 240 1.03 -3.59 -19.35
N VAL A 241 1.87 -3.65 -20.39
CA VAL A 241 3.31 -3.91 -20.21
C VAL A 241 4.10 -2.74 -20.76
N LEU A 242 4.76 -1.99 -19.88
CA LEU A 242 5.65 -0.88 -20.23
C LEU A 242 7.09 -1.40 -20.22
N ASN A 243 7.76 -1.36 -21.37
CA ASN A 243 9.15 -1.79 -21.46
C ASN A 243 10.10 -0.70 -20.95
N VAL A 244 11.01 -1.05 -20.05
CA VAL A 244 12.18 -0.23 -19.72
C VAL A 244 13.41 -0.89 -20.34
N HIS A 245 13.96 -0.29 -21.39
CA HIS A 245 15.07 -0.85 -22.15
C HIS A 245 16.41 -0.25 -21.69
N LEU A 246 17.34 -1.11 -21.27
CA LEU A 246 18.64 -0.70 -20.74
C LEU A 246 19.75 -0.94 -21.76
N SER A 247 20.49 0.12 -22.07
CA SER A 247 21.63 0.15 -22.99
C SER A 247 22.87 0.74 -22.31
N GLY A 248 24.07 0.45 -22.82
CA GLY A 248 25.32 0.88 -22.18
C GLY A 248 25.67 0.10 -20.90
N THR A 249 26.60 0.63 -20.11
CA THR A 249 27.08 0.07 -18.83
C THR A 249 27.11 1.15 -17.75
N LEU A 250 26.78 0.80 -16.50
CA LEU A 250 26.87 1.74 -15.37
C LEU A 250 28.30 2.23 -15.12
N SER A 251 28.46 3.51 -14.78
CA SER A 251 29.73 4.01 -14.22
C SER A 251 30.00 3.37 -12.84
N PRO A 252 31.26 3.27 -12.38
CA PRO A 252 31.59 2.67 -11.07
C PRO A 252 30.94 3.34 -9.83
N TRP A 253 30.54 4.61 -9.97
CA TRP A 253 29.78 5.35 -8.94
C TRP A 253 28.27 5.08 -8.98
N CYS A 254 27.74 4.62 -10.12
CA CYS A 254 26.32 4.43 -10.33
C CYS A 254 25.90 2.99 -9.97
N THR A 255 24.63 2.86 -9.60
CA THR A 255 24.06 1.60 -9.12
C THR A 255 22.69 1.33 -9.75
N PRO A 256 22.14 0.11 -9.60
CA PRO A 256 20.73 -0.18 -9.89
C PRO A 256 19.74 0.74 -9.15
N LYS A 257 20.13 1.34 -8.01
CA LYS A 257 19.34 2.36 -7.33
C LYS A 257 19.25 3.65 -8.14
N ASP A 258 20.34 4.08 -8.78
CA ASP A 258 20.34 5.27 -9.64
C ASP A 258 19.51 5.05 -10.92
N ILE A 259 19.50 3.82 -11.47
CA ILE A 259 18.61 3.46 -12.60
C ILE A 259 17.15 3.67 -12.20
N ILE A 260 16.71 3.15 -11.05
CA ILE A 260 15.31 3.26 -10.66
C ILE A 260 14.94 4.67 -10.18
N LEU A 261 15.85 5.41 -9.55
CA LEU A 261 15.64 6.83 -9.24
C LEU A 261 15.42 7.67 -10.50
N HIS A 262 16.20 7.42 -11.57
CA HIS A 262 16.00 8.03 -12.88
C HIS A 262 14.66 7.62 -13.51
N VAL A 263 14.32 6.33 -13.52
CA VAL A 263 13.07 5.81 -14.12
C VAL A 263 11.83 6.31 -13.38
N VAL A 264 11.85 6.39 -12.04
CA VAL A 264 10.78 6.99 -11.23
C VAL A 264 10.61 8.47 -11.53
N GLY A 265 11.71 9.20 -11.78
CA GLY A 265 11.65 10.59 -12.25
C GLY A 265 11.06 10.74 -13.66
N ALA A 266 11.47 9.89 -14.60
CA ALA A 266 11.00 9.91 -15.98
C ALA A 266 9.52 9.53 -16.13
N LEU A 267 9.02 8.59 -15.30
CA LEU A 267 7.64 8.09 -15.35
C LEU A 267 6.70 8.78 -14.35
N THR A 268 7.22 9.50 -13.34
CA THR A 268 6.49 10.06 -12.18
C THR A 268 5.83 9.00 -11.28
N VAL A 269 5.31 9.40 -10.11
CA VAL A 269 4.53 8.55 -9.18
C VAL A 269 3.21 8.00 -9.76
N ARG A 270 2.99 8.08 -11.07
CA ARG A 270 1.79 7.60 -11.77
C ARG A 270 2.06 6.78 -13.02
N GLY A 271 3.26 6.85 -13.63
CA GLY A 271 3.50 6.28 -14.95
C GLY A 271 3.44 4.75 -15.01
N GLY A 272 3.62 4.08 -13.87
CA GLY A 272 3.42 2.63 -13.73
C GLY A 272 1.96 2.22 -13.51
N THR A 273 1.03 3.14 -13.21
CA THR A 273 -0.36 2.81 -12.85
C THR A 273 -1.02 1.88 -13.87
N GLY A 274 -1.41 0.68 -13.45
CA GLY A 274 -2.06 -0.32 -14.33
C GLY A 274 -1.11 -1.05 -15.30
N HIS A 275 0.20 -0.89 -15.12
CA HIS A 275 1.24 -1.54 -15.91
C HIS A 275 2.11 -2.46 -15.04
N ILE A 276 2.69 -3.48 -15.66
CA ILE A 276 3.93 -4.12 -15.20
C ILE A 276 5.10 -3.45 -15.94
N LEU A 277 6.18 -3.18 -15.20
CA LEU A 277 7.43 -2.65 -15.77
C LEU A 277 8.33 -3.83 -16.16
N GLU A 278 8.41 -4.12 -17.46
CA GLU A 278 9.22 -5.22 -17.96
C GLU A 278 10.56 -4.70 -18.49
N TYR A 279 11.64 -5.05 -17.77
CA TYR A 279 12.97 -4.57 -18.10
C TYR A 279 13.59 -5.48 -19.18
N THR A 280 14.19 -4.88 -20.22
CA THR A 280 14.91 -5.61 -21.27
C THR A 280 16.19 -4.87 -21.69
N GLY A 281 16.95 -5.44 -22.63
CA GLY A 281 18.15 -4.81 -23.21
C GLY A 281 19.46 -5.33 -22.61
N PRO A 282 20.60 -5.10 -23.30
CA PRO A 282 21.91 -5.64 -22.92
C PRO A 282 22.39 -5.15 -21.55
N GLY A 283 21.99 -3.95 -21.12
CA GLY A 283 22.38 -3.36 -19.84
C GLY A 283 21.88 -4.12 -18.60
N LEU A 284 21.03 -5.14 -18.74
CA LEU A 284 20.63 -6.04 -17.65
C LEU A 284 21.62 -7.18 -17.38
N ALA A 285 22.40 -7.60 -18.38
CA ALA A 285 23.14 -8.87 -18.33
C ALA A 285 24.24 -8.91 -17.24
N SER A 286 24.71 -7.73 -16.82
CA SER A 286 25.75 -7.51 -15.81
C SER A 286 25.23 -6.99 -14.47
N LEU A 287 23.90 -6.85 -14.28
CA LEU A 287 23.35 -6.31 -13.04
C LEU A 287 23.17 -7.41 -11.97
N PRO A 288 23.52 -7.12 -10.70
CA PRO A 288 23.42 -8.06 -9.59
C PRO A 288 21.95 -8.37 -9.27
N ALA A 289 21.66 -9.59 -8.79
CA ALA A 289 20.27 -10.01 -8.51
C ALA A 289 19.60 -9.14 -7.42
N THR A 290 20.37 -8.69 -6.43
CA THR A 290 19.93 -7.73 -5.40
C THR A 290 19.73 -6.31 -5.95
N GLY A 291 20.43 -5.97 -7.03
CA GLY A 291 20.22 -4.75 -7.80
C GLY A 291 18.93 -4.77 -8.61
N LEU A 292 18.63 -5.89 -9.27
CA LEU A 292 17.33 -6.08 -9.91
C LEU A 292 16.19 -6.01 -8.87
N ALA A 293 16.41 -6.53 -7.66
CA ALA A 293 15.47 -6.40 -6.54
C ALA A 293 15.31 -4.94 -6.08
N THR A 294 16.41 -4.17 -5.99
CA THR A 294 16.41 -2.71 -5.71
C THR A 294 15.49 -1.97 -6.70
N MET A 295 15.63 -2.28 -8.00
CA MET A 295 14.82 -1.67 -9.06
C MET A 295 13.35 -2.10 -8.96
N ALA A 296 13.11 -3.39 -8.73
CA ALA A 296 11.76 -3.94 -8.61
C ALA A 296 10.99 -3.37 -7.41
N ASN A 297 11.67 -3.20 -6.27
CA ASN A 297 11.19 -2.60 -5.03
C ASN A 297 10.62 -1.20 -5.28
N MET A 298 11.41 -0.31 -5.88
CA MET A 298 10.98 1.06 -6.17
C MET A 298 10.06 1.18 -7.39
N GLY A 299 9.83 0.10 -8.15
CA GLY A 299 8.73 -0.02 -9.10
C GLY A 299 7.38 0.37 -8.49
N ALA A 300 7.17 0.05 -7.21
CA ALA A 300 5.97 0.39 -6.46
C ALA A 300 5.69 1.91 -6.35
N GLU A 301 6.71 2.76 -6.39
CA GLU A 301 6.53 4.22 -6.24
C GLU A 301 5.92 4.89 -7.49
N MET A 302 6.02 4.24 -8.65
CA MET A 302 5.35 4.69 -9.88
C MET A 302 3.89 4.21 -10.00
N GLY A 303 3.40 3.48 -9.00
CA GLY A 303 2.09 2.82 -9.03
C GLY A 303 2.05 1.55 -9.88
N ALA A 304 3.21 0.97 -10.23
CA ALA A 304 3.28 -0.28 -11.00
C ALA A 304 2.64 -1.46 -10.24
N THR A 305 2.01 -2.38 -10.96
CA THR A 305 1.47 -3.63 -10.39
C THR A 305 2.62 -4.50 -9.85
N THR A 306 3.69 -4.62 -10.63
CA THR A 306 5.00 -5.16 -10.24
C THR A 306 6.03 -4.83 -11.34
N SER A 307 7.25 -5.30 -11.18
CA SER A 307 8.28 -5.33 -12.23
C SER A 307 8.50 -6.76 -12.72
N ALA A 308 9.07 -6.93 -13.91
CA ALA A 308 9.45 -8.22 -14.48
C ALA A 308 10.87 -8.17 -15.06
N PHE A 309 11.65 -9.21 -14.80
CA PHE A 309 13.03 -9.37 -15.26
C PHE A 309 13.24 -10.79 -15.79
N ALA A 310 13.79 -10.94 -17.00
CA ALA A 310 14.11 -12.25 -17.56
C ALA A 310 15.19 -12.97 -16.73
N TYR A 311 15.17 -14.30 -16.71
CA TYR A 311 16.14 -15.07 -15.93
C TYR A 311 17.58 -14.85 -16.41
N THR A 312 18.44 -14.30 -15.55
CA THR A 312 19.86 -14.03 -15.85
C THR A 312 20.80 -14.95 -15.07
N GLN A 313 22.06 -15.03 -15.49
CA GLN A 313 23.09 -15.79 -14.79
C GLN A 313 23.30 -15.31 -13.32
N PRO A 314 23.38 -14.01 -13.00
CA PRO A 314 23.41 -13.53 -11.61
C PRO A 314 22.25 -14.01 -10.73
N MET A 315 21.04 -14.20 -11.27
CA MET A 315 19.94 -14.82 -10.50
C MET A 315 20.26 -16.26 -10.11
N GLY A 316 20.83 -17.05 -11.04
CA GLY A 316 21.25 -18.43 -10.78
C GLY A 316 22.42 -18.55 -9.80
N GLU A 317 23.34 -17.59 -9.83
CA GLU A 317 24.46 -17.49 -8.90
C GLU A 317 24.00 -17.08 -7.50
N TYR A 318 23.14 -16.06 -7.38
CA TYR A 318 22.52 -15.67 -6.11
C TYR A 318 21.65 -16.80 -5.50
N LEU A 319 20.85 -17.49 -6.32
CA LEU A 319 20.13 -18.71 -5.90
C LEU A 319 21.08 -19.78 -5.38
N THR A 320 22.25 -19.96 -6.02
CA THR A 320 23.24 -20.96 -5.59
C THR A 320 23.93 -20.55 -4.27
N ALA A 321 24.34 -19.28 -4.14
CA ALA A 321 24.96 -18.75 -2.92
C ALA A 321 24.03 -18.78 -1.69
N THR A 322 22.71 -18.69 -1.91
CA THR A 322 21.67 -18.84 -0.87
C THR A 322 21.15 -20.28 -0.74
N GLY A 323 21.92 -21.29 -1.16
CA GLY A 323 21.61 -22.71 -0.97
C GLY A 323 20.51 -23.29 -1.89
N ARG A 324 19.87 -22.46 -2.72
CA ARG A 324 18.79 -22.81 -3.66
C ARG A 324 19.31 -23.21 -5.05
N GLY A 325 20.52 -23.74 -5.15
CA GLY A 325 21.12 -24.17 -6.43
C GLY A 325 20.33 -25.26 -7.19
N HIS A 326 19.36 -25.92 -6.54
CA HIS A 326 18.39 -26.79 -7.21
C HIS A 326 17.33 -25.98 -8.00
N VAL A 327 16.87 -24.85 -7.46
CA VAL A 327 15.96 -23.90 -8.14
C VAL A 327 16.67 -23.30 -9.35
N ALA A 328 17.94 -22.90 -9.21
CA ALA A 328 18.74 -22.36 -10.31
C ALA A 328 18.83 -23.32 -11.51
N ARG A 329 18.99 -24.63 -11.27
CA ARG A 329 18.99 -25.65 -12.34
C ARG A 329 17.62 -25.83 -13.00
N ALA A 330 16.55 -25.83 -12.22
CA ALA A 330 15.19 -25.96 -12.75
C ALA A 330 14.75 -24.71 -13.55
N ALA A 331 15.07 -23.51 -13.04
CA ALA A 331 14.89 -22.25 -13.76
C ALA A 331 15.67 -22.24 -15.08
N ALA A 332 16.95 -22.63 -15.06
CA ALA A 332 17.76 -22.72 -16.28
C ALA A 332 17.17 -23.68 -17.33
N ALA A 333 16.50 -24.76 -16.91
CA ALA A 333 15.81 -25.67 -17.83
C ALA A 333 14.51 -25.07 -18.41
N ALA A 334 13.74 -24.31 -17.62
CA ALA A 334 12.52 -23.63 -18.07
C ALA A 334 12.78 -22.30 -18.82
N ALA A 335 14.02 -21.82 -18.82
CA ALA A 335 14.35 -20.44 -19.16
C ALA A 335 13.91 -20.01 -20.57
N GLY A 336 14.26 -20.79 -21.60
CA GLY A 336 14.01 -20.46 -23.00
C GLY A 336 12.55 -20.53 -23.44
N GLU A 337 11.64 -21.02 -22.59
CA GLU A 337 10.20 -21.04 -22.88
C GLU A 337 9.40 -20.07 -22.01
N LEU A 338 9.56 -20.13 -20.69
CA LEU A 338 8.73 -19.42 -19.71
C LEU A 338 9.38 -18.14 -19.17
N LEU A 339 10.70 -18.11 -19.00
CA LEU A 339 11.41 -17.10 -18.19
C LEU A 339 12.13 -16.00 -19.01
N THR A 340 11.86 -15.95 -20.30
CA THR A 340 12.16 -14.81 -21.18
C THR A 340 10.90 -14.40 -21.93
N ALA A 341 10.80 -13.15 -22.38
CA ALA A 341 9.80 -12.78 -23.38
C ALA A 341 9.95 -13.65 -24.65
N ASP A 342 8.89 -13.77 -25.47
CA ASP A 342 9.02 -14.28 -26.83
C ASP A 342 9.75 -13.27 -27.72
N ALA A 343 10.33 -13.74 -28.83
CA ALA A 343 10.82 -12.84 -29.88
C ALA A 343 9.67 -11.98 -30.42
N ASP A 344 9.96 -10.72 -30.74
CA ASP A 344 9.00 -9.74 -31.27
C ASP A 344 7.75 -9.51 -30.38
N ALA A 345 7.87 -9.72 -29.06
CA ALA A 345 6.81 -9.42 -28.10
C ALA A 345 6.46 -7.91 -28.06
N GLU A 346 5.17 -7.59 -28.19
CA GLU A 346 4.66 -6.22 -28.24
C GLU A 346 4.47 -5.61 -26.84
N TYR A 347 4.87 -4.34 -26.66
CA TYR A 347 4.73 -3.58 -25.41
C TYR A 347 3.80 -2.38 -25.60
N ASP A 348 3.04 -2.01 -24.56
CA ASP A 348 2.11 -0.88 -24.58
C ASP A 348 2.80 0.50 -24.63
N GLY A 349 4.10 0.51 -24.33
CA GLY A 349 4.99 1.67 -24.39
C GLY A 349 6.42 1.24 -24.10
N ARG A 350 7.37 2.15 -24.32
CA ARG A 350 8.79 1.89 -24.10
C ARG A 350 9.52 3.14 -23.60
N LEU A 351 10.37 2.98 -22.59
CA LEU A 351 11.32 3.96 -22.07
C LEU A 351 12.73 3.45 -22.36
N GLU A 352 13.53 4.25 -23.05
CA GLU A 352 14.97 3.99 -23.26
C GLU A 352 15.77 4.58 -22.09
N VAL A 353 16.72 3.82 -21.56
CA VAL A 353 17.69 4.29 -20.57
C VAL A 353 19.09 3.92 -21.05
N ASN A 354 19.95 4.93 -21.23
CA ASN A 354 21.37 4.73 -21.51
C ASN A 354 22.20 4.89 -20.22
N LEU A 355 22.74 3.77 -19.76
CA LEU A 355 23.55 3.65 -18.55
C LEU A 355 24.91 4.35 -18.69
N ASP A 356 25.45 4.47 -19.92
CA ASP A 356 26.71 5.20 -20.19
C ASP A 356 26.58 6.70 -19.87
N THR A 357 25.36 7.24 -19.93
CA THR A 357 25.03 8.65 -19.66
C THR A 357 24.41 8.90 -18.28
N LEU A 358 24.23 7.85 -17.48
CA LEU A 358 23.62 7.95 -16.15
C LEU A 358 24.68 8.28 -15.09
N GLU A 359 24.51 9.41 -14.40
CA GLU A 359 25.24 9.72 -13.16
C GLU A 359 24.38 9.39 -11.91
N PRO A 360 24.95 9.33 -10.70
CA PRO A 360 24.17 9.09 -9.49
C PRO A 360 23.08 10.15 -9.33
N THR A 361 21.93 9.76 -8.77
CA THR A 361 20.72 10.61 -8.77
C THR A 361 20.16 10.77 -7.36
N ILE A 362 19.64 11.96 -7.05
CA ILE A 362 18.99 12.26 -5.77
C ILE A 362 17.53 12.65 -6.01
N ASN A 363 16.58 11.98 -5.36
CA ASN A 363 15.14 12.25 -5.49
C ASN A 363 14.54 12.79 -4.18
N GLY A 364 13.90 13.96 -4.23
CA GLY A 364 13.26 14.56 -3.05
C GLY A 364 13.02 16.06 -3.16
N PRO A 365 12.60 16.76 -2.07
CA PRO A 365 12.57 16.29 -0.68
C PRO A 365 11.26 15.64 -0.16
N PHE A 366 10.19 15.61 -0.97
CA PHE A 366 8.85 15.21 -0.49
C PHE A 366 8.09 14.22 -1.39
N THR A 367 8.70 13.77 -2.48
CA THR A 367 8.14 12.82 -3.44
C THR A 367 9.29 12.01 -4.08
N PRO A 368 9.12 10.71 -4.36
CA PRO A 368 10.21 9.87 -4.89
C PRO A 368 10.47 10.09 -6.38
N ASP A 369 9.71 10.94 -7.08
CA ASP A 369 9.87 11.27 -8.50
C ASP A 369 10.48 12.65 -8.81
N LEU A 370 10.82 13.46 -7.80
CA LEU A 370 11.55 14.71 -8.02
C LEU A 370 13.06 14.41 -8.17
N ALA A 371 13.40 13.70 -9.25
CA ALA A 371 14.75 13.25 -9.56
C ALA A 371 15.64 14.40 -10.04
N THR A 372 16.81 14.54 -9.43
CA THR A 372 17.85 15.50 -9.81
C THR A 372 19.19 14.77 -9.91
N PRO A 373 19.87 14.77 -11.07
CA PRO A 373 21.23 14.23 -11.20
C PRO A 373 22.19 14.90 -10.21
N LEU A 374 23.12 14.15 -9.62
CA LEU A 374 23.96 14.58 -8.50
C LEU A 374 24.73 15.88 -8.78
N SER A 375 25.28 16.05 -9.99
CA SER A 375 26.00 17.26 -10.38
C SER A 375 25.10 18.50 -10.32
N GLN A 376 23.86 18.37 -10.79
CA GLN A 376 22.85 19.42 -10.81
C GLN A 376 22.31 19.69 -9.40
N PHE A 377 22.07 18.63 -8.61
CA PHE A 377 21.61 18.74 -7.22
C PHE A 377 22.62 19.50 -6.37
N VAL A 378 23.91 19.15 -6.46
CA VAL A 378 24.99 19.83 -5.74
C VAL A 378 25.17 21.27 -6.22
N ALA A 379 25.03 21.55 -7.52
CA ALA A 379 25.06 22.93 -8.03
C ALA A 379 23.93 23.80 -7.44
N ARG A 380 22.71 23.27 -7.34
CA ARG A 380 21.56 23.96 -6.73
C ARG A 380 21.71 24.14 -5.22
N ALA A 381 22.31 23.16 -4.54
CA ALA A 381 22.67 23.28 -3.13
C ALA A 381 23.74 24.38 -2.90
N LYS A 382 24.79 24.43 -3.74
CA LYS A 382 25.82 25.51 -3.73
C LYS A 382 25.23 26.89 -4.07
N ALA A 383 24.14 26.95 -4.84
CA ALA A 383 23.39 28.18 -5.12
C ALA A 383 22.43 28.61 -3.97
N GLY A 384 22.33 27.83 -2.89
CA GLY A 384 21.50 28.16 -1.72
C GLY A 384 20.04 27.74 -1.80
N GLU A 385 19.60 27.05 -2.87
CA GLU A 385 18.20 26.60 -3.02
C GLU A 385 17.75 25.65 -1.90
N MET A 386 18.70 24.97 -1.24
CA MET A 386 18.46 24.05 -0.13
C MET A 386 18.46 24.71 1.25
N GLY A 387 18.46 26.05 1.32
CA GLY A 387 18.58 26.82 2.54
C GLY A 387 20.03 27.09 2.96
N ALA A 388 20.22 28.10 3.81
CA ALA A 388 21.50 28.79 4.00
C ALA A 388 22.67 27.95 4.55
N ASP A 389 22.43 26.75 5.07
CA ASP A 389 23.46 25.90 5.68
C ASP A 389 23.62 24.54 4.99
N ALA A 390 22.66 24.10 4.17
CA ALA A 390 22.69 22.83 3.41
C ALA A 390 23.07 21.55 4.21
N ARG A 391 23.01 21.56 5.55
CA ARG A 391 23.47 20.46 6.43
C ARG A 391 22.53 19.26 6.43
N LEU A 392 23.14 18.07 6.50
CA LEU A 392 22.47 16.80 6.81
C LEU A 392 22.34 16.63 8.32
N SER A 393 21.12 16.37 8.79
CA SER A 393 20.84 16.06 10.20
C SER A 393 20.84 14.56 10.51
N ALA A 394 20.67 13.71 9.48
CA ALA A 394 20.98 12.29 9.53
C ALA A 394 21.21 11.73 8.11
N ALA A 395 21.99 10.66 8.04
CA ALA A 395 22.22 9.82 6.88
C ALA A 395 21.82 8.37 7.24
N LEU A 396 20.99 7.70 6.45
CA LEU A 396 20.50 6.34 6.78
C LEU A 396 20.62 5.39 5.59
N ILE A 397 21.35 4.29 5.75
CA ILE A 397 21.46 3.22 4.74
C ILE A 397 20.79 1.93 5.21
N GLY A 398 20.39 1.11 4.25
CA GLY A 398 19.72 -0.15 4.48
C GLY A 398 18.25 -0.17 4.07
N SER A 399 17.41 -0.80 4.91
CA SER A 399 16.03 -1.17 4.62
C SER A 399 15.89 -2.14 3.44
N CYS A 400 14.68 -2.60 3.12
CA CYS A 400 14.41 -3.58 2.06
C CYS A 400 14.94 -3.21 0.67
N THR A 401 15.23 -1.93 0.41
CA THR A 401 15.64 -1.44 -0.92
C THR A 401 17.13 -1.57 -1.18
N ASN A 402 17.99 -1.34 -0.18
CA ASN A 402 19.45 -1.27 -0.34
C ASN A 402 20.18 -1.71 0.94
N SER A 403 20.00 -2.99 1.31
CA SER A 403 20.61 -3.58 2.52
C SER A 403 21.28 -4.94 2.28
N SER A 404 21.57 -5.29 1.03
CA SER A 404 22.26 -6.54 0.69
C SER A 404 23.75 -6.51 1.06
N TYR A 405 24.40 -7.68 1.03
CA TYR A 405 25.85 -7.78 1.22
C TYR A 405 26.62 -6.86 0.24
N ALA A 406 26.19 -6.79 -1.03
CA ALA A 406 26.78 -5.92 -2.05
C ALA A 406 26.69 -4.42 -1.71
N ASP A 407 25.52 -3.96 -1.25
CA ASP A 407 25.31 -2.56 -0.80
C ASP A 407 26.29 -2.23 0.34
N MET A 408 26.33 -3.10 1.36
CA MET A 408 27.13 -2.90 2.56
C MET A 408 28.64 -2.98 2.26
N ALA A 409 29.09 -3.90 1.40
CA ALA A 409 30.49 -4.04 1.00
C ALA A 409 31.01 -2.77 0.29
N ARG A 410 30.19 -2.19 -0.60
CA ARG A 410 30.50 -0.95 -1.32
C ARG A 410 30.51 0.28 -0.40
N CYS A 411 29.59 0.36 0.56
CA CYS A 411 29.62 1.40 1.60
C CYS A 411 30.84 1.28 2.52
N ALA A 412 31.20 0.06 2.94
CA ALA A 412 32.39 -0.19 3.75
C ALA A 412 33.70 0.17 3.00
N SER A 413 33.74 0.09 1.67
CA SER A 413 34.89 0.58 0.88
C SER A 413 35.10 2.09 1.03
N LEU A 414 34.02 2.88 1.00
CA LEU A 414 34.10 4.32 1.27
C LEU A 414 34.47 4.61 2.73
N ALA A 415 33.91 3.84 3.68
CA ALA A 415 34.24 3.95 5.09
C ALA A 415 35.73 3.68 5.36
N ARG A 416 36.32 2.62 4.78
CA ARG A 416 37.76 2.34 4.84
C ARG A 416 38.59 3.50 4.27
N GLN A 417 38.28 3.96 3.05
CA GLN A 417 38.99 5.09 2.43
C GLN A 417 39.03 6.34 3.32
N ALA A 418 37.93 6.66 4.00
CA ALA A 418 37.83 7.81 4.90
C ALA A 418 38.52 7.55 6.26
N ARG A 419 38.31 6.38 6.87
CA ARG A 419 38.94 5.96 8.14
C ARG A 419 40.46 6.00 8.03
N ASP A 420 41.00 5.50 6.93
CA ASP A 420 42.43 5.39 6.69
C ASP A 420 43.09 6.76 6.40
N GLN A 421 42.29 7.84 6.34
CA GLN A 421 42.72 9.25 6.36
C GLN A 421 42.36 9.98 7.67
N GLY A 422 41.87 9.26 8.69
CA GLY A 422 41.48 9.80 9.99
C GLY A 422 40.10 10.48 10.04
N LEU A 423 39.29 10.38 8.98
CA LEU A 423 37.96 10.98 8.92
C LEU A 423 36.90 10.13 9.65
N LYS A 424 35.85 10.82 10.12
CA LYS A 424 34.62 10.27 10.72
C LYS A 424 33.41 10.95 10.10
N VAL A 425 32.23 10.34 10.21
CA VAL A 425 30.98 10.99 9.76
C VAL A 425 30.70 12.28 10.55
N GLN A 426 30.10 13.26 9.88
CA GLN A 426 29.80 14.60 10.41
C GLN A 426 28.30 14.79 10.74
N THR A 427 27.53 13.69 10.67
CA THR A 427 26.08 13.65 10.94
C THR A 427 25.72 12.27 11.51
N SER A 428 24.52 12.10 12.07
CA SER A 428 24.06 10.78 12.55
C SER A 428 24.02 9.79 11.38
N PHE A 429 24.76 8.69 11.45
CA PHE A 429 24.83 7.68 10.38
C PHE A 429 24.30 6.34 10.87
N ASP A 430 23.13 5.94 10.37
CA ASP A 430 22.43 4.72 10.77
C ASP A 430 22.44 3.66 9.65
N VAL A 431 22.71 2.40 10.03
CA VAL A 431 22.85 1.26 9.12
C VAL A 431 21.85 0.16 9.49
N THR A 432 21.00 -0.24 8.55
CA THR A 432 19.92 -1.23 8.77
C THR A 432 20.14 -2.47 7.90
N PRO A 433 20.67 -3.59 8.44
CA PRO A 433 20.79 -4.86 7.72
C PRO A 433 19.42 -5.41 7.32
N GLY A 434 19.34 -6.04 6.14
CA GLY A 434 18.06 -6.55 5.63
C GLY A 434 17.58 -7.84 6.31
N SER A 435 18.50 -8.68 6.77
CA SER A 435 18.22 -9.95 7.45
C SER A 435 19.32 -10.32 8.44
N GLU A 436 19.02 -11.26 9.34
CA GLU A 436 20.01 -11.85 10.24
C GLU A 436 21.14 -12.56 9.46
N GLN A 437 20.81 -13.21 8.34
CA GLN A 437 21.79 -13.82 7.43
C GLN A 437 22.76 -12.76 6.88
N VAL A 438 22.26 -11.61 6.41
CA VAL A 438 23.13 -10.51 5.99
C VAL A 438 23.92 -9.96 7.17
N ARG A 439 23.27 -9.63 8.29
CA ARG A 439 23.91 -9.04 9.48
C ARG A 439 25.08 -9.90 9.98
N ALA A 440 24.86 -11.20 10.16
CA ALA A 440 25.90 -12.13 10.59
C ALA A 440 27.01 -12.27 9.54
N THR A 441 26.69 -12.22 8.25
CA THR A 441 27.69 -12.27 7.16
C THR A 441 28.55 -11.01 7.11
N VAL A 442 27.96 -9.80 7.16
CA VAL A 442 28.72 -8.54 7.15
C VAL A 442 29.50 -8.32 8.46
N GLN A 443 29.05 -8.90 9.58
CA GLN A 443 29.83 -8.93 10.82
C GLN A 443 31.04 -9.88 10.69
N ARG A 444 30.82 -11.12 10.19
CA ARG A 444 31.87 -12.15 10.01
C ARG A 444 33.00 -11.69 9.09
N ASP A 445 32.68 -10.90 8.07
CA ASP A 445 33.62 -10.45 7.05
C ASP A 445 34.09 -8.99 7.27
N GLY A 446 33.92 -8.45 8.47
CA GLY A 446 34.48 -7.14 8.89
C GLY A 446 33.76 -5.90 8.38
N ILE A 447 32.92 -6.02 7.35
CA ILE A 447 32.12 -4.94 6.73
C ILE A 447 31.33 -4.14 7.77
N GLN A 448 30.74 -4.80 8.78
CA GLN A 448 30.02 -4.12 9.87
C GLN A 448 30.98 -3.26 10.73
N GLN A 449 32.19 -3.77 11.01
CA GLN A 449 33.19 -3.07 11.81
C GLN A 449 33.76 -1.87 11.06
N ASP A 450 34.04 -1.97 9.75
CA ASP A 450 34.50 -0.85 8.93
C ASP A 450 33.50 0.33 8.95
N LEU A 451 32.19 0.05 9.00
CA LEU A 451 31.15 1.07 9.13
C LEU A 451 31.08 1.63 10.58
N GLN A 452 31.16 0.77 11.60
CA GLN A 452 31.14 1.22 13.00
C GLN A 452 32.39 2.05 13.35
N ASP A 453 33.56 1.71 12.81
CA ASP A 453 34.83 2.44 12.96
C ASP A 453 34.70 3.93 12.62
N VAL A 454 33.91 4.27 11.59
CA VAL A 454 33.74 5.66 11.11
C VAL A 454 32.64 6.43 11.84
N GLY A 455 31.93 5.77 12.76
CA GLY A 455 30.86 6.35 13.57
C GLY A 455 29.44 5.89 13.23
N ALA A 456 29.28 4.84 12.42
CA ALA A 456 27.95 4.31 12.10
C ALA A 456 27.33 3.54 13.28
N ARG A 457 26.02 3.71 13.49
CA ARG A 457 25.22 2.90 14.41
C ARG A 457 24.45 1.82 13.65
N VAL A 458 24.52 0.59 14.13
CA VAL A 458 23.77 -0.54 13.54
C VAL A 458 22.40 -0.66 14.23
N LEU A 459 21.35 -0.61 13.42
CA LEU A 459 19.97 -0.81 13.84
C LEU A 459 19.56 -2.29 13.73
N ALA A 460 18.42 -2.66 14.32
CA ALA A 460 17.88 -4.01 14.23
C ALA A 460 17.51 -4.38 12.79
N ASN A 461 17.46 -5.67 12.47
CA ASN A 461 17.11 -6.21 11.15
C ASN A 461 15.60 -6.02 10.85
N ALA A 462 15.15 -4.78 10.68
CA ALA A 462 13.74 -4.39 10.68
C ALA A 462 13.47 -3.10 9.90
N CYS A 463 12.20 -2.80 9.61
CA CYS A 463 11.83 -1.65 8.76
C CYS A 463 12.16 -0.28 9.39
N GLY A 464 12.04 -0.14 10.71
CA GLY A 464 12.54 1.02 11.47
C GLY A 464 12.23 2.40 10.85
N PRO A 465 13.26 3.28 10.67
CA PRO A 465 13.10 4.60 10.07
C PRO A 465 12.51 4.64 8.64
N CYS A 466 12.46 3.53 7.91
CA CYS A 466 11.86 3.49 6.57
C CYS A 466 10.32 3.58 6.60
N ILE A 467 9.69 3.25 7.74
CA ILE A 467 8.23 3.25 7.89
C ILE A 467 7.70 4.21 8.97
N GLY A 468 8.59 4.95 9.65
CA GLY A 468 8.26 5.86 10.74
C GLY A 468 8.50 5.27 12.14
N GLN A 469 9.07 4.07 12.23
CA GLN A 469 9.42 3.41 13.49
C GLN A 469 10.80 3.87 13.98
N TRP A 470 10.90 5.16 14.27
CA TRP A 470 12.10 5.82 14.78
C TRP A 470 11.66 6.82 15.85
N ASP A 471 12.09 6.63 17.12
CA ASP A 471 11.89 7.67 18.14
C ASP A 471 12.98 8.73 18.04
N ARG A 472 13.00 9.41 16.89
CA ARG A 472 13.85 10.57 16.65
C ARG A 472 13.36 11.71 17.53
N ARG A 473 14.12 12.15 18.53
CA ARG A 473 13.65 13.14 19.54
C ARG A 473 14.14 14.56 19.25
N GLU A 474 15.31 14.66 18.65
CA GLU A 474 15.91 15.90 18.16
C GLU A 474 15.10 16.47 16.99
N LEU A 475 15.14 17.81 16.84
CA LEU A 475 14.57 18.54 15.70
C LEU A 475 13.06 18.34 15.46
N LYS A 476 12.28 17.79 16.42
CA LYS A 476 10.82 17.63 16.30
C LYS A 476 10.13 18.98 16.14
N GLY A 477 9.60 19.23 14.93
CA GLY A 477 8.94 20.49 14.59
C GLY A 477 9.87 21.57 14.03
N GLU A 478 11.14 21.24 13.79
CA GLU A 478 12.13 22.08 13.11
C GLU A 478 12.31 21.64 11.64
N GLU A 479 12.76 22.56 10.79
CA GLU A 479 13.15 22.21 9.41
C GLU A 479 14.54 21.59 9.41
N ASN A 480 14.67 20.41 8.80
CA ASN A 480 15.92 19.64 8.77
C ASN A 480 15.94 18.75 7.51
N VAL A 481 17.13 18.32 7.10
CA VAL A 481 17.31 17.38 5.98
C VAL A 481 17.80 16.03 6.50
N ILE A 482 17.25 14.94 5.99
CA ILE A 482 17.83 13.60 6.05
C ILE A 482 18.10 13.07 4.64
N LEU A 483 19.11 12.22 4.49
CA LEU A 483 19.48 11.56 3.24
C LEU A 483 19.44 10.05 3.45
N THR A 484 18.70 9.31 2.63
CA THR A 484 18.39 7.90 2.89
C THR A 484 18.51 7.01 1.66
N SER A 485 18.95 5.75 1.84
CA SER A 485 18.94 4.74 0.78
C SER A 485 17.59 4.03 0.64
N PHE A 486 16.51 4.62 1.17
CA PHE A 486 15.18 4.03 1.18
C PHE A 486 14.44 4.28 -0.15
N ASN A 487 13.12 4.04 -0.15
CA ASN A 487 12.22 4.18 -1.29
C ASN A 487 11.19 5.31 -1.16
N ARG A 488 10.89 5.80 0.05
CA ARG A 488 9.83 6.80 0.31
C ARG A 488 10.29 7.96 1.19
N ASN A 489 9.97 9.17 0.74
CA ASN A 489 10.34 10.46 1.34
C ASN A 489 9.13 11.41 1.57
N PHE A 490 7.90 10.89 1.60
CA PHE A 490 6.72 11.71 1.88
C PHE A 490 6.81 12.42 3.24
N ARG A 491 6.22 13.62 3.37
CA ARG A 491 6.29 14.45 4.60
C ARG A 491 5.95 13.65 5.87
N GLY A 492 6.87 13.68 6.85
CA GLY A 492 6.71 12.99 8.13
C GLY A 492 6.79 11.46 8.08
N ARG A 493 7.18 10.85 6.95
CA ARG A 493 7.26 9.39 6.79
C ARG A 493 8.25 8.72 7.73
N ASN A 494 9.39 9.35 8.01
CA ASN A 494 10.54 8.67 8.62
C ASN A 494 10.66 8.91 10.13
N ASP A 495 10.29 10.11 10.60
CA ASP A 495 10.45 10.57 11.99
C ASP A 495 9.17 11.24 12.56
N GLY A 496 8.07 11.23 11.80
CA GLY A 496 6.82 11.90 12.15
C GLY A 496 6.83 13.43 12.00
N ASN A 497 7.96 14.06 11.63
CA ASN A 497 8.06 15.50 11.48
C ASN A 497 7.69 15.93 10.05
N SER A 498 6.60 16.68 9.90
CA SER A 498 6.12 17.17 8.60
C SER A 498 7.04 18.19 7.92
N LYS A 499 8.04 18.72 8.64
CA LYS A 499 9.09 19.63 8.17
C LYS A 499 10.38 18.93 7.74
N THR A 500 10.59 17.66 8.09
CA THR A 500 11.78 16.91 7.65
C THR A 500 11.75 16.72 6.14
N MET A 501 12.80 17.19 5.46
CA MET A 501 13.07 16.97 4.05
C MET A 501 13.85 15.66 3.89
N ASN A 502 13.32 14.66 3.18
CA ASN A 502 14.03 13.40 2.94
C ASN A 502 14.48 13.30 1.48
N MET A 503 15.78 13.13 1.28
CA MET A 503 16.40 12.87 -0.02
C MET A 503 16.67 11.38 -0.17
N LEU A 504 16.31 10.80 -1.32
CA LEU A 504 16.57 9.39 -1.66
C LEU A 504 17.78 9.29 -2.59
N ALA A 505 18.72 8.39 -2.31
CA ALA A 505 19.90 8.14 -3.14
C ALA A 505 20.33 6.66 -3.10
N SER A 506 21.42 6.32 -3.80
CA SER A 506 22.20 5.10 -3.60
C SER A 506 22.96 5.12 -2.26
N PRO A 507 23.10 3.97 -1.55
CA PRO A 507 23.67 3.93 -0.20
C PRO A 507 25.12 4.41 -0.15
N GLU A 508 25.87 4.32 -1.25
CA GLU A 508 27.22 4.85 -1.39
C GLU A 508 27.24 6.38 -1.38
N ILE A 509 26.30 7.04 -2.06
CA ILE A 509 26.16 8.50 -2.02
C ILE A 509 25.72 8.96 -0.62
N VAL A 510 24.79 8.25 0.02
CA VAL A 510 24.42 8.50 1.42
C VAL A 510 25.64 8.38 2.35
N THR A 511 26.44 7.34 2.19
CA THR A 511 27.66 7.10 2.98
C THR A 511 28.71 8.17 2.75
N ALA A 512 29.00 8.53 1.50
CA ALA A 512 30.02 9.53 1.18
C ALA A 512 29.62 10.94 1.65
N MET A 513 28.34 11.31 1.54
CA MET A 513 27.82 12.59 2.03
C MET A 513 27.66 12.62 3.57
N ALA A 514 27.63 11.48 4.26
CA ALA A 514 27.73 11.45 5.72
C ALA A 514 29.09 11.96 6.23
N PHE A 515 30.17 11.87 5.43
CA PHE A 515 31.49 12.43 5.76
C PHE A 515 31.63 13.93 5.48
N SER A 516 30.80 14.52 4.62
CA SER A 516 30.71 15.99 4.50
C SER A 516 29.73 16.59 5.52
N GLY A 517 28.67 15.84 5.87
CA GLY A 517 27.53 16.36 6.63
C GLY A 517 26.71 17.41 5.86
N ARG A 518 26.86 17.50 4.52
CA ARG A 518 26.27 18.57 3.70
C ARG A 518 25.78 18.08 2.32
N LEU A 519 24.69 18.69 1.85
CA LEU A 519 24.10 18.49 0.52
C LEU A 519 24.92 19.11 -0.63
N ASP A 520 25.81 20.06 -0.33
CA ASP A 520 26.60 20.80 -1.32
C ASP A 520 27.98 20.15 -1.59
N PHE A 521 28.15 18.88 -1.24
CA PHE A 521 29.35 18.10 -1.52
C PHE A 521 29.08 17.05 -2.61
N ASN A 522 29.82 17.09 -3.72
CA ASN A 522 29.81 16.03 -4.71
C ASN A 522 30.98 15.05 -4.47
N PRO A 523 30.74 13.82 -3.97
CA PRO A 523 31.81 12.85 -3.71
C PRO A 523 32.60 12.40 -4.95
N MET A 524 32.09 12.65 -6.16
CA MET A 524 32.79 12.34 -7.42
C MET A 524 33.80 13.43 -7.82
N THR A 525 33.56 14.70 -7.45
CA THR A 525 34.31 15.87 -7.99
C THR A 525 34.98 16.75 -6.94
N ASP A 526 34.58 16.64 -5.69
CA ASP A 526 35.01 17.54 -4.62
C ASP A 526 36.01 16.84 -3.68
N SER A 527 36.64 17.58 -2.78
CA SER A 527 37.60 17.04 -1.80
C SER A 527 37.26 17.51 -0.39
N LEU A 528 37.42 16.63 0.61
CA LEU A 528 37.25 16.94 2.02
C LEU A 528 38.58 17.41 2.64
N PRO A 529 38.58 18.37 3.57
CA PRO A 529 39.77 18.75 4.32
C PRO A 529 40.17 17.66 5.32
N LEU A 530 41.46 17.44 5.51
CA LEU A 530 42.00 16.48 6.48
C LEU A 530 42.49 17.18 7.76
N PRO A 531 42.47 16.49 8.93
CA PRO A 531 42.98 17.05 10.19
C PRO A 531 44.46 17.47 10.16
N ASN A 532 45.24 16.97 9.20
CA ASN A 532 46.65 17.32 8.98
C ASN A 532 46.85 18.49 8.00
N GLY A 533 45.79 19.15 7.55
CA GLY A 533 45.83 20.23 6.56
C GLY A 533 45.90 19.78 5.09
N GLY A 534 45.92 18.46 4.83
CA GLY A 534 45.78 17.90 3.49
C GLY A 534 44.33 17.93 2.97
N SER A 535 44.10 17.32 1.81
CA SER A 535 42.76 17.06 1.27
C SER A 535 42.61 15.64 0.76
N PHE A 536 41.42 15.07 0.91
CA PHE A 536 41.07 13.71 0.49
C PHE A 536 39.91 13.73 -0.49
N ARG A 537 39.90 12.77 -1.43
CA ARG A 537 38.82 12.54 -2.39
C ARG A 537 38.52 11.05 -2.45
N PHE A 538 37.23 10.70 -2.37
CA PHE A 538 36.78 9.33 -2.55
C PHE A 538 37.15 8.80 -3.94
N GLN A 539 37.68 7.58 -3.97
CA GLN A 539 37.74 6.76 -5.18
C GLN A 539 36.42 6.00 -5.32
N PRO A 540 36.01 5.63 -6.55
CA PRO A 540 34.73 4.96 -6.77
C PRO A 540 34.58 3.70 -5.88
N PRO A 541 33.40 3.47 -5.29
CA PRO A 541 33.16 2.37 -4.37
C PRO A 541 33.37 1.00 -5.04
N SER A 542 33.88 0.05 -4.27
CA SER A 542 34.21 -1.32 -4.68
C SER A 542 33.73 -2.32 -3.63
N GLY A 543 33.41 -3.55 -4.03
CA GLY A 543 32.94 -4.59 -3.10
C GLY A 543 32.62 -5.89 -3.83
N GLU A 544 32.59 -7.00 -3.09
CA GLU A 544 32.08 -8.29 -3.57
C GLU A 544 30.54 -8.23 -3.65
N GLU A 545 29.94 -8.75 -4.73
CA GLU A 545 28.47 -8.87 -4.83
C GLU A 545 27.92 -9.93 -3.86
N LEU A 546 28.62 -11.07 -3.82
CA LEU A 546 28.29 -12.24 -3.01
C LEU A 546 29.50 -12.55 -2.11
N PRO A 547 29.30 -12.96 -0.85
CA PRO A 547 30.40 -13.30 0.04
C PRO A 547 31.19 -14.49 -0.53
N THR A 548 32.48 -14.30 -0.80
CA THR A 548 33.39 -15.37 -1.29
C THR A 548 33.45 -16.60 -0.38
N ARG A 549 33.10 -16.44 0.91
CA ARG A 549 33.02 -17.52 1.91
C ARG A 549 31.60 -18.13 2.06
N GLY A 550 30.66 -17.75 1.20
CA GLY A 550 29.22 -18.06 1.32
C GLY A 550 28.54 -17.25 2.44
N PHE A 551 27.21 -17.22 2.46
CA PHE A 551 26.47 -16.62 3.58
C PHE A 551 26.59 -17.48 4.85
N THR A 552 26.52 -16.84 6.02
CA THR A 552 26.36 -17.54 7.31
C THR A 552 24.94 -17.32 7.83
N PRO A 553 24.24 -18.33 8.39
CA PRO A 553 22.83 -18.20 8.74
C PRO A 553 22.57 -17.18 9.87
N GLY A 554 23.56 -16.97 10.75
CA GLY A 554 23.43 -16.12 11.93
C GLY A 554 22.82 -16.89 13.10
N ASP A 555 21.97 -16.24 13.89
CA ASP A 555 21.16 -16.91 14.90
C ASP A 555 20.06 -17.76 14.24
N GLU A 556 20.26 -19.08 14.21
CA GLU A 556 19.33 -20.03 13.60
C GLU A 556 17.97 -20.12 14.31
N THR A 557 17.80 -19.55 15.52
CA THR A 557 16.49 -19.52 16.20
C THR A 557 15.45 -18.64 15.49
N TYR A 558 15.89 -17.75 14.58
CA TYR A 558 14.99 -17.00 13.70
C TYR A 558 14.53 -17.77 12.46
N LEU A 559 15.12 -18.93 12.15
CA LEU A 559 14.77 -19.72 10.96
C LEU A 559 13.55 -20.62 11.25
N PRO A 560 12.40 -20.41 10.60
CA PRO A 560 11.27 -21.33 10.73
C PRO A 560 11.59 -22.68 10.08
N GLN A 561 10.97 -23.74 10.62
CA GLN A 561 10.89 -25.02 9.89
C GLN A 561 10.17 -24.79 8.55
N PRO A 562 10.74 -25.19 7.39
CA PRO A 562 10.09 -25.03 6.09
C PRO A 562 8.76 -25.78 6.04
N CYS A 563 7.69 -25.10 5.60
CA CYS A 563 6.28 -25.57 5.64
C CYS A 563 5.94 -26.42 6.87
N PRO A 564 5.84 -25.81 8.06
CA PRO A 564 5.57 -26.55 9.29
C PRO A 564 4.18 -27.18 9.23
N ALA A 565 4.02 -28.38 9.79
CA ALA A 565 2.71 -29.01 9.89
C ALA A 565 1.78 -28.16 10.78
N PRO A 566 0.48 -28.02 10.43
CA PRO A 566 -0.49 -27.36 11.30
C PRO A 566 -0.64 -28.13 12.62
N VAL A 567 -0.88 -27.40 13.71
CA VAL A 567 -1.18 -27.97 15.03
C VAL A 567 -2.55 -27.44 15.48
N PRO A 568 -3.67 -28.07 15.04
CA PRO A 568 -5.03 -27.54 15.22
C PRO A 568 -5.43 -27.29 16.68
N GLU A 569 -4.84 -28.00 17.63
CA GLU A 569 -5.09 -27.89 19.07
C GLU A 569 -4.49 -26.60 19.67
N THR A 570 -3.62 -25.91 18.94
CA THR A 570 -2.99 -24.65 19.38
C THR A 570 -4.06 -23.60 19.68
N GLN A 571 -4.07 -23.12 20.93
CA GLN A 571 -4.87 -21.98 21.34
C GLN A 571 -4.23 -20.70 20.77
N ILE A 572 -5.03 -19.84 20.14
CA ILE A 572 -4.56 -18.57 19.58
C ILE A 572 -4.52 -17.54 20.71
N ALA A 573 -3.38 -16.87 20.88
CA ALA A 573 -3.14 -15.95 21.98
C ALA A 573 -3.78 -14.56 21.73
N ILE A 574 -5.09 -14.44 21.97
CA ILE A 574 -5.81 -13.15 22.05
C ILE A 574 -6.34 -12.99 23.48
N SER A 575 -6.06 -11.86 24.13
CA SER A 575 -6.66 -11.54 25.43
C SER A 575 -8.13 -11.11 25.25
N PRO A 576 -9.08 -11.59 26.08
CA PRO A 576 -10.44 -11.04 26.12
C PRO A 576 -10.48 -9.54 26.46
N ASP A 577 -9.49 -9.06 27.21
CA ASP A 577 -9.32 -7.64 27.59
C ASP A 577 -8.36 -6.89 26.65
N SER A 578 -8.09 -7.42 25.44
CA SER A 578 -7.19 -6.78 24.48
C SER A 578 -7.73 -5.43 23.99
N THR A 579 -6.83 -4.50 23.69
CA THR A 579 -7.13 -3.27 22.93
C THR A 579 -6.45 -3.25 21.55
N ARG A 580 -5.68 -4.29 21.21
CA ARG A 580 -4.89 -4.42 19.96
C ARG A 580 -5.45 -5.46 19.00
N LEU A 581 -6.02 -6.54 19.53
CA LEU A 581 -6.53 -7.70 18.80
C LEU A 581 -7.97 -8.01 19.20
N GLU A 582 -8.73 -8.65 18.32
CA GLU A 582 -10.12 -9.06 18.59
C GLU A 582 -10.48 -10.31 17.79
N HIS A 583 -11.16 -11.27 18.41
CA HIS A 583 -11.73 -12.39 17.68
C HIS A 583 -12.88 -11.91 16.77
N LEU A 584 -12.71 -12.04 15.45
CA LEU A 584 -13.78 -11.74 14.51
C LEU A 584 -14.89 -12.80 14.58
N ALA A 585 -16.12 -12.32 14.75
CA ALA A 585 -17.31 -13.12 14.47
C ALA A 585 -17.55 -13.16 12.95
N PRO A 586 -17.84 -14.32 12.34
CA PRO A 586 -18.33 -14.38 10.97
C PRO A 586 -19.67 -13.63 10.85
N PHE A 587 -19.83 -12.77 9.83
CA PHE A 587 -21.04 -11.95 9.68
C PHE A 587 -22.31 -12.78 9.42
N ASP A 588 -23.45 -12.34 9.93
CA ASP A 588 -24.76 -12.94 9.63
C ASP A 588 -25.18 -12.70 8.17
N SER A 589 -25.81 -13.70 7.54
CA SER A 589 -26.48 -13.51 6.23
C SER A 589 -27.97 -13.17 6.43
N PRO A 590 -28.48 -12.06 5.87
CA PRO A 590 -29.91 -11.76 5.88
C PRO A 590 -30.73 -12.74 5.03
N PHE A 591 -30.09 -13.48 4.11
CA PHE A 591 -30.73 -14.42 3.18
C PHE A 591 -30.82 -15.85 3.72
N SER A 592 -30.31 -16.09 4.94
CA SER A 592 -30.26 -17.41 5.59
C SER A 592 -31.64 -18.07 5.79
N GLY A 593 -32.72 -17.28 5.84
CA GLY A 593 -34.10 -17.76 5.91
C GLY A 593 -34.72 -18.16 4.55
N GLY A 594 -33.97 -18.12 3.45
CA GLY A 594 -34.48 -18.47 2.10
C GLY A 594 -35.28 -17.36 1.41
N ASN A 595 -35.54 -16.23 2.09
CA ASN A 595 -35.90 -14.99 1.42
C ASN A 595 -34.63 -14.40 0.77
N TYR A 596 -34.73 -13.98 -0.49
CA TYR A 596 -33.61 -13.44 -1.28
C TYR A 596 -33.73 -11.92 -1.56
N GLU A 597 -34.76 -11.24 -1.04
CA GLU A 597 -34.78 -9.78 -0.91
C GLU A 597 -34.04 -9.32 0.35
N LEU A 598 -33.49 -8.10 0.34
CA LEU A 598 -32.95 -7.50 1.56
C LEU A 598 -34.09 -7.09 2.51
N PRO A 599 -33.88 -7.16 3.85
CA PRO A 599 -34.83 -6.60 4.81
C PRO A 599 -34.91 -5.08 4.63
N SER A 600 -36.06 -4.48 4.96
CA SER A 600 -36.32 -3.04 4.86
C SER A 600 -35.23 -2.23 5.58
N MET A 601 -34.51 -1.37 4.84
CA MET A 601 -33.34 -0.64 5.31
C MET A 601 -33.66 0.82 5.62
N ARG A 602 -32.93 1.42 6.56
CA ARG A 602 -32.86 2.88 6.74
C ARG A 602 -31.75 3.46 5.88
N CYS A 603 -32.00 4.54 5.15
CA CYS A 603 -30.90 5.37 4.62
C CYS A 603 -30.18 6.06 5.79
N LEU A 604 -28.89 5.75 6.00
CA LEU A 604 -28.09 6.35 7.07
C LEU A 604 -27.79 7.83 6.78
N MET A 605 -27.26 8.10 5.59
CA MET A 605 -27.08 9.45 5.04
C MET A 605 -26.74 9.38 3.55
N ARG A 606 -26.72 10.55 2.91
CA ARG A 606 -26.17 10.74 1.57
C ARG A 606 -24.79 11.41 1.64
N ILE A 607 -23.79 10.83 1.01
CA ILE A 607 -22.40 11.32 1.01
C ILE A 607 -22.18 12.27 -0.17
N ARG A 608 -21.79 13.51 0.13
CA ARG A 608 -21.48 14.55 -0.87
C ARG A 608 -20.06 14.38 -1.42
N GLY A 609 -19.94 14.23 -2.74
CA GLY A 609 -18.66 14.29 -3.44
C GLY A 609 -17.69 13.17 -3.07
N LYS A 610 -16.40 13.48 -3.19
CA LYS A 610 -15.31 12.51 -3.10
C LYS A 610 -15.20 11.87 -1.70
N CYS A 611 -15.43 10.58 -1.61
CA CYS A 611 -15.21 9.76 -0.42
C CYS A 611 -14.13 8.68 -0.72
N THR A 612 -12.92 8.86 -0.19
CA THR A 612 -11.82 7.88 -0.35
C THR A 612 -11.78 6.86 0.78
N THR A 613 -11.00 5.78 0.67
CA THR A 613 -10.80 4.83 1.79
C THR A 613 -10.17 5.45 3.04
N ASP A 614 -9.52 6.62 2.95
CA ASP A 614 -9.10 7.42 4.12
C ASP A 614 -10.25 8.22 4.76
N HIS A 615 -11.28 8.58 4.00
CA HIS A 615 -12.49 9.20 4.56
C HIS A 615 -13.41 8.15 5.20
N ILE A 616 -13.38 6.90 4.70
CA ILE A 616 -14.13 5.75 5.22
C ILE A 616 -13.42 5.11 6.42
N SER A 617 -12.11 4.87 6.35
CA SER A 617 -11.31 4.15 7.34
C SER A 617 -9.96 4.85 7.55
N ALA A 618 -9.93 5.88 8.40
CA ALA A 618 -8.75 6.72 8.61
C ALA A 618 -7.50 5.94 9.09
N ALA A 619 -6.31 6.40 8.70
CA ALA A 619 -5.01 5.85 9.12
C ALA A 619 -4.43 6.62 10.34
N GLY A 620 -3.10 6.83 10.39
CA GLY A 620 -2.44 7.57 11.47
C GLY A 620 -2.66 6.92 12.84
N PRO A 621 -3.24 7.62 13.84
CA PRO A 621 -3.40 7.11 15.21
C PRO A 621 -4.30 5.88 15.33
N TRP A 622 -5.07 5.54 14.28
CA TRP A 622 -5.92 4.36 14.22
C TRP A 622 -5.17 3.07 13.88
N LEU A 623 -3.95 3.16 13.30
CA LEU A 623 -3.19 1.99 12.82
C LEU A 623 -2.87 0.96 13.92
N LYS A 624 -2.79 1.38 15.19
CA LYS A 624 -2.61 0.49 16.36
C LYS A 624 -3.76 -0.50 16.59
N TYR A 625 -4.95 -0.21 16.07
CA TYR A 625 -6.17 -1.03 16.20
C TYR A 625 -6.42 -1.91 14.96
N LYS A 626 -5.44 -2.07 14.05
CA LYS A 626 -5.58 -2.87 12.82
C LYS A 626 -6.07 -4.31 13.05
N GLY A 627 -5.77 -4.92 14.20
CA GLY A 627 -6.24 -6.24 14.60
C GLY A 627 -7.52 -6.25 15.45
N HIS A 628 -8.11 -5.09 15.76
CA HIS A 628 -9.29 -4.97 16.63
C HIS A 628 -10.38 -4.17 15.91
N LEU A 629 -11.27 -4.89 15.22
CA LEU A 629 -12.26 -4.31 14.31
C LEU A 629 -13.21 -3.34 15.02
N SER A 630 -13.70 -3.64 16.22
CA SER A 630 -14.54 -2.75 17.02
C SER A 630 -13.85 -1.41 17.32
N ASN A 631 -12.63 -1.44 17.85
CA ASN A 631 -11.86 -0.22 18.16
C ASN A 631 -11.48 0.57 16.90
N LEU A 632 -11.27 -0.10 15.78
CA LEU A 632 -11.02 0.56 14.50
C LEU A 632 -12.31 1.15 13.90
N ALA A 633 -13.46 0.49 14.07
CA ALA A 633 -14.76 0.91 13.53
C ALA A 633 -15.30 2.21 14.15
N GLU A 634 -14.82 2.62 15.33
CA GLU A 634 -15.08 3.98 15.85
C GLU A 634 -14.53 5.11 14.93
N ASN A 635 -13.80 4.78 13.84
CA ASN A 635 -13.42 5.72 12.78
C ASN A 635 -14.22 5.62 11.48
N THR A 636 -15.26 4.79 11.43
CA THR A 636 -16.07 4.56 10.21
C THR A 636 -16.64 5.88 9.67
N LEU A 637 -16.28 6.21 8.44
CA LEU A 637 -16.75 7.38 7.68
C LEU A 637 -16.45 8.75 8.31
N ILE A 638 -15.54 8.87 9.29
CA ILE A 638 -15.28 10.16 9.97
C ILE A 638 -14.71 11.27 9.06
N GLY A 639 -14.27 10.96 7.84
CA GLY A 639 -13.92 11.98 6.85
C GLY A 639 -15.08 12.35 5.90
N ALA A 640 -16.15 11.55 5.84
CA ALA A 640 -17.23 11.77 4.89
C ALA A 640 -18.02 13.05 5.18
N VAL A 641 -18.42 13.74 4.11
CA VAL A 641 -19.28 14.92 4.13
C VAL A 641 -20.72 14.47 3.92
N ASN A 642 -21.62 14.84 4.83
CA ASN A 642 -23.05 14.65 4.67
C ASN A 642 -23.63 15.70 3.70
N ASP A 643 -24.44 15.27 2.73
CA ASP A 643 -25.02 16.14 1.70
C ASP A 643 -26.20 17.00 2.20
N GLU A 644 -26.73 16.75 3.38
CA GLU A 644 -27.90 17.46 3.91
C GLU A 644 -27.51 18.75 4.62
N ASP A 645 -26.48 18.70 5.49
CA ASP A 645 -25.97 19.84 6.23
C ASP A 645 -24.60 20.34 5.73
N GLY A 646 -23.88 19.55 4.92
CA GLY A 646 -22.54 19.85 4.45
C GLY A 646 -21.43 19.66 5.49
N ALA A 647 -21.71 19.04 6.64
CA ALA A 647 -20.73 18.82 7.69
C ALA A 647 -19.96 17.50 7.51
N VAL A 648 -18.73 17.49 8.03
CA VAL A 648 -17.87 16.29 8.12
C VAL A 648 -18.21 15.53 9.40
N ASN A 649 -18.26 14.19 9.34
CA ASN A 649 -18.59 13.33 10.48
C ASN A 649 -19.93 13.69 11.16
N SER A 650 -20.99 13.80 10.36
CA SER A 650 -22.32 14.25 10.79
C SER A 650 -23.40 13.31 10.25
N ALA A 651 -24.17 12.67 11.13
CA ALA A 651 -25.32 11.84 10.77
C ALA A 651 -26.53 12.11 11.67
N TYR A 652 -27.70 11.68 11.20
CA TYR A 652 -28.99 11.90 11.85
C TYR A 652 -29.72 10.58 12.11
N ASP A 653 -30.24 10.42 13.33
CA ASP A 653 -31.08 9.30 13.74
C ASP A 653 -32.54 9.75 13.73
N CYS A 654 -33.32 9.22 12.79
CA CYS A 654 -34.72 9.61 12.63
C CYS A 654 -35.64 9.17 13.78
N GLN A 655 -35.15 8.35 14.73
CA GLN A 655 -35.86 7.95 15.95
C GLN A 655 -35.36 8.71 17.20
N GLY A 656 -34.37 9.60 17.06
CA GLY A 656 -33.81 10.38 18.17
C GLY A 656 -34.54 11.71 18.40
N GLU A 657 -34.84 12.03 19.65
CA GLU A 657 -35.42 13.32 20.07
C GLU A 657 -34.35 14.31 20.55
N GLY A 658 -34.61 15.61 20.39
CA GLY A 658 -33.73 16.69 20.85
C GLY A 658 -32.29 16.57 20.33
N ASP A 659 -31.31 16.87 21.20
CA ASP A 659 -29.89 16.76 20.89
C ASP A 659 -29.46 15.33 20.52
N ALA A 660 -30.18 14.30 20.97
CA ALA A 660 -29.87 12.92 20.60
C ALA A 660 -30.13 12.62 19.12
N ARG A 661 -30.85 13.49 18.38
CA ARG A 661 -31.12 13.30 16.95
C ARG A 661 -29.88 13.37 16.06
N LYS A 662 -28.79 14.00 16.51
CA LYS A 662 -27.55 14.21 15.73
C LYS A 662 -26.33 13.64 16.47
N ASP A 663 -25.43 13.01 15.72
CA ASP A 663 -24.16 12.50 16.24
C ASP A 663 -23.12 12.41 15.10
N THR A 664 -21.93 11.96 15.45
CA THR A 664 -20.94 11.37 14.55
C THR A 664 -21.51 10.20 13.74
N ILE A 665 -20.96 9.96 12.55
CA ILE A 665 -21.38 8.87 11.66
C ILE A 665 -21.21 7.48 12.31
N PRO A 666 -20.07 7.12 12.94
CA PRO A 666 -19.96 5.85 13.65
C PRO A 666 -20.89 5.81 14.88
N GLY A 667 -21.16 6.94 15.53
CA GLY A 667 -22.13 7.04 16.63
C GLY A 667 -23.54 6.64 16.21
N ILE A 668 -24.05 7.12 15.06
CA ILE A 668 -25.37 6.70 14.54
C ILE A 668 -25.33 5.25 14.02
N ALA A 669 -24.29 4.85 13.29
CA ALA A 669 -24.17 3.49 12.77
C ALA A 669 -24.16 2.44 13.90
N LYS A 670 -23.50 2.74 15.02
CA LYS A 670 -23.49 1.95 16.26
C LYS A 670 -24.88 1.81 16.87
N ARG A 671 -25.66 2.90 16.97
CA ARG A 671 -27.06 2.84 17.44
C ARG A 671 -27.95 1.98 16.55
N TYR A 672 -27.79 2.04 15.22
CA TYR A 672 -28.53 1.19 14.30
C TYR A 672 -28.16 -0.28 14.47
N ARG A 673 -26.86 -0.61 14.56
CA ARG A 673 -26.37 -1.96 14.90
C ARG A 673 -26.98 -2.48 16.20
N ASP A 674 -26.97 -1.66 17.25
CA ASP A 674 -27.43 -2.05 18.59
C ASP A 674 -28.96 -2.24 18.66
N ARG A 675 -29.72 -1.54 17.80
CA ARG A 675 -31.16 -1.80 17.54
C ARG A 675 -31.43 -2.96 16.57
N LYS A 676 -30.39 -3.59 16.01
CA LYS A 676 -30.46 -4.55 14.88
C LYS A 676 -31.19 -3.98 13.64
N GLN A 677 -31.12 -2.67 13.43
CA GLN A 677 -31.77 -1.96 12.34
C GLN A 677 -30.91 -2.02 11.07
N PRO A 678 -31.36 -2.68 9.97
CA PRO A 678 -30.63 -2.69 8.71
C PRO A 678 -30.52 -1.28 8.12
N TRP A 679 -29.39 -0.97 7.49
CA TRP A 679 -29.21 0.33 6.85
C TRP A 679 -28.39 0.28 5.56
N MET A 680 -28.50 1.36 4.80
CA MET A 680 -27.83 1.57 3.52
C MET A 680 -27.22 2.98 3.43
N LEU A 681 -26.28 3.16 2.51
CA LEU A 681 -25.67 4.45 2.18
C LEU A 681 -25.94 4.85 0.74
N VAL A 682 -26.15 6.16 0.54
CA VAL A 682 -26.17 6.79 -0.78
C VAL A 682 -24.85 7.53 -0.99
N ALA A 683 -24.19 7.33 -2.13
CA ALA A 683 -22.92 7.97 -2.42
C ALA A 683 -22.87 8.66 -3.80
N ASP A 684 -22.05 9.69 -3.89
CA ASP A 684 -21.69 10.38 -5.14
C ASP A 684 -20.75 9.49 -6.01
N HIS A 685 -20.08 10.07 -7.01
CA HIS A 685 -19.13 9.35 -7.86
C HIS A 685 -17.87 8.88 -7.11
N ASN A 686 -17.36 7.72 -7.57
CA ASN A 686 -16.09 7.11 -7.19
C ASN A 686 -15.95 6.82 -5.68
N TYR A 687 -17.03 6.34 -5.05
CA TYR A 687 -17.02 5.93 -3.64
C TYR A 687 -15.92 4.90 -3.36
N GLY A 688 -15.12 5.13 -2.32
CA GLY A 688 -14.04 4.22 -1.92
C GLY A 688 -12.78 4.32 -2.78
N GLU A 689 -12.55 5.45 -3.46
CA GLU A 689 -11.28 5.70 -4.17
C GLU A 689 -10.06 5.55 -3.23
N GLY A 690 -8.92 5.10 -3.75
CA GLY A 690 -7.62 5.18 -3.06
C GLY A 690 -7.08 3.84 -2.60
N SER A 691 -6.50 3.81 -1.39
CA SER A 691 -5.75 2.65 -0.90
C SER A 691 -6.63 1.40 -0.66
N ALA A 692 -6.09 0.22 -0.93
CA ALA A 692 -6.76 -1.08 -0.85
C ALA A 692 -7.01 -1.58 0.60
N ARG A 693 -7.68 -0.77 1.42
CA ARG A 693 -8.05 -1.12 2.81
C ARG A 693 -9.34 -1.92 2.83
N GLU A 694 -9.21 -3.21 3.13
CA GLU A 694 -10.33 -4.09 3.51
C GLU A 694 -11.20 -3.51 4.64
N HIS A 695 -10.57 -2.76 5.57
CA HIS A 695 -11.24 -2.11 6.69
C HIS A 695 -12.36 -1.17 6.24
N ALA A 696 -12.22 -0.50 5.08
CA ALA A 696 -13.26 0.36 4.52
C ALA A 696 -14.53 -0.39 4.05
N ALA A 697 -14.49 -1.73 3.96
CA ALA A 697 -15.66 -2.59 3.74
C ALA A 697 -16.09 -3.29 5.03
N LEU A 698 -15.14 -3.82 5.82
CA LEU A 698 -15.40 -4.47 7.11
C LEU A 698 -16.15 -3.54 8.09
N GLN A 699 -15.80 -2.25 8.11
CA GLN A 699 -16.35 -1.27 9.05
C GLN A 699 -17.85 -0.95 8.83
N PRO A 700 -18.30 -0.52 7.63
CA PRO A 700 -19.74 -0.41 7.35
C PRO A 700 -20.48 -1.72 7.63
N ARG A 701 -19.91 -2.87 7.22
CA ARG A 701 -20.52 -4.19 7.41
C ARG A 701 -20.70 -4.56 8.88
N PHE A 702 -19.69 -4.30 9.72
CA PHE A 702 -19.69 -4.51 11.17
C PHE A 702 -20.80 -3.72 11.89
N PHE A 703 -21.14 -2.54 11.39
CA PHE A 703 -22.28 -1.76 11.89
C PHE A 703 -23.63 -2.11 11.23
N GLY A 704 -23.70 -3.08 10.32
CA GLY A 704 -24.96 -3.53 9.70
C GLY A 704 -25.34 -2.86 8.37
N CYS A 705 -24.37 -2.29 7.66
CA CYS A 705 -24.58 -1.86 6.26
C CYS A 705 -24.86 -3.08 5.37
N ASN A 706 -26.00 -3.07 4.69
CA ASN A 706 -26.38 -4.12 3.74
C ASN A 706 -26.30 -3.69 2.27
N LEU A 707 -26.41 -2.38 1.98
CA LEU A 707 -26.40 -1.83 0.63
C LEU A 707 -25.62 -0.51 0.55
N ILE A 708 -24.79 -0.36 -0.47
CA ILE A 708 -24.29 0.94 -0.93
C ILE A 708 -24.81 1.18 -2.35
N LEU A 709 -25.55 2.28 -2.52
CA LEU A 709 -26.09 2.75 -3.80
C LEU A 709 -25.36 4.03 -4.20
N ALA A 710 -24.62 4.00 -5.31
CA ALA A 710 -23.74 5.10 -5.72
C ALA A 710 -23.95 5.53 -7.16
N ARG A 711 -23.45 6.72 -7.53
CA ARG A 711 -23.29 7.08 -8.95
C ARG A 711 -22.18 6.25 -9.61
N SER A 712 -21.08 6.03 -8.90
CA SER A 712 -20.05 5.05 -9.24
C SER A 712 -19.23 4.66 -8.00
N ILE A 713 -18.69 3.44 -7.99
CA ILE A 713 -17.85 2.91 -6.91
C ILE A 713 -16.45 2.64 -7.47
N ALA A 714 -15.41 2.92 -6.68
CA ALA A 714 -14.05 2.55 -7.05
C ALA A 714 -13.88 1.03 -6.92
N ARG A 715 -13.51 0.36 -8.01
CA ARG A 715 -13.47 -1.11 -8.14
C ARG A 715 -12.98 -1.87 -6.90
N ILE A 716 -11.83 -1.50 -6.33
CA ILE A 716 -11.25 -2.26 -5.19
C ILE A 716 -12.15 -2.16 -3.95
N ALA A 717 -12.77 -1.01 -3.70
CA ALA A 717 -13.78 -0.89 -2.66
C ALA A 717 -15.04 -1.69 -3.02
N GLU A 718 -15.47 -1.70 -4.28
CA GLU A 718 -16.61 -2.50 -4.75
C GLU A 718 -16.39 -4.01 -4.52
N THR A 719 -15.25 -4.56 -4.94
CA THR A 719 -14.86 -5.96 -4.69
C THR A 719 -14.81 -6.25 -3.20
N ASN A 720 -14.19 -5.39 -2.39
CA ASN A 720 -14.11 -5.58 -0.94
C ASN A 720 -15.49 -5.55 -0.27
N LEU A 721 -16.38 -4.64 -0.67
CA LEU A 721 -17.76 -4.57 -0.16
C LEU A 721 -18.51 -5.88 -0.45
N ARG A 722 -18.42 -6.38 -1.68
CA ARG A 722 -19.05 -7.65 -2.08
C ARG A 722 -18.42 -8.86 -1.38
N LYS A 723 -17.09 -8.89 -1.18
CA LYS A 723 -16.40 -9.91 -0.36
C LYS A 723 -16.93 -9.94 1.08
N GLN A 724 -17.26 -8.78 1.67
CA GLN A 724 -17.87 -8.70 3.00
C GLN A 724 -19.42 -8.81 2.97
N GLY A 725 -20.02 -9.17 1.83
CA GLY A 725 -21.46 -9.41 1.68
C GLY A 725 -22.33 -8.15 1.63
N VAL A 726 -21.76 -6.96 1.44
CA VAL A 726 -22.51 -5.72 1.19
C VAL A 726 -22.93 -5.67 -0.28
N LEU A 727 -24.22 -5.47 -0.54
CA LEU A 727 -24.72 -5.27 -1.90
C LEU A 727 -24.25 -3.91 -2.45
N THR A 728 -23.83 -3.90 -3.71
CA THR A 728 -23.39 -2.68 -4.41
C THR A 728 -24.25 -2.46 -5.64
N LEU A 729 -25.00 -1.35 -5.67
CA LEU A 729 -25.83 -0.95 -6.81
C LEU A 729 -25.40 0.42 -7.32
N LEU A 730 -25.62 0.67 -8.62
CA LEU A 730 -25.39 1.95 -9.27
C LEU A 730 -26.70 2.57 -9.73
N PHE A 731 -26.85 3.89 -9.65
CA PHE A 731 -28.04 4.57 -10.17
C PHE A 731 -28.22 4.36 -11.69
N ALA A 732 -29.47 4.18 -12.14
CA ALA A 732 -29.77 4.16 -13.57
C ALA A 732 -29.74 5.57 -14.18
N ASP A 733 -30.43 6.53 -13.56
CA ASP A 733 -30.23 7.97 -13.77
C ASP A 733 -29.45 8.57 -12.60
N ASP A 734 -28.33 9.20 -12.92
CA ASP A 734 -27.48 9.94 -12.00
C ASP A 734 -28.25 11.02 -11.19
N ALA A 735 -29.34 11.57 -11.74
CA ALA A 735 -30.20 12.53 -11.05
C ALA A 735 -30.85 11.95 -9.77
N ASP A 736 -31.13 10.65 -9.73
CA ASP A 736 -31.87 10.00 -8.64
C ASP A 736 -31.12 9.98 -7.31
N TYR A 737 -29.79 10.16 -7.32
CA TYR A 737 -28.98 10.43 -6.12
C TYR A 737 -29.61 11.50 -5.21
N ALA A 738 -30.18 12.57 -5.79
CA ALA A 738 -30.74 13.68 -5.02
C ALA A 738 -32.10 13.33 -4.36
N ARG A 739 -32.75 12.25 -4.79
CA ARG A 739 -34.11 11.87 -4.35
C ARG A 739 -34.12 11.08 -3.03
N ILE A 740 -33.02 10.43 -2.65
CA ILE A 740 -32.92 9.65 -1.41
C ILE A 740 -32.23 10.47 -0.32
N ALA A 741 -32.83 10.56 0.87
CA ALA A 741 -32.40 11.35 2.02
C ALA A 741 -32.17 10.47 3.26
N ALA A 742 -31.48 10.98 4.28
CA ALA A 742 -31.31 10.31 5.56
C ALA A 742 -32.67 10.09 6.24
N GLY A 743 -32.86 8.91 6.83
CA GLY A 743 -34.13 8.55 7.47
C GLY A 743 -35.18 7.94 6.54
N ASP A 744 -35.02 8.02 5.20
CA ASP A 744 -35.86 7.29 4.24
C ASP A 744 -35.80 5.78 4.51
N ILE A 745 -36.90 5.08 4.22
CA ILE A 745 -36.95 3.61 4.15
C ILE A 745 -36.62 3.19 2.72
N VAL A 746 -35.76 2.18 2.56
CA VAL A 746 -35.30 1.67 1.27
C VAL A 746 -35.44 0.15 1.24
N GLU A 747 -36.10 -0.36 0.20
CA GLU A 747 -36.38 -1.79 0.00
C GLU A 747 -35.88 -2.20 -1.40
N THR A 748 -35.36 -3.42 -1.54
CA THR A 748 -35.02 -3.96 -2.87
C THR A 748 -36.25 -4.55 -3.53
N VAL A 749 -36.24 -4.54 -4.87
CA VAL A 749 -37.28 -5.13 -5.72
C VAL A 749 -36.58 -5.92 -6.82
N ASN A 750 -36.94 -7.20 -6.98
CA ASN A 750 -36.34 -8.19 -7.88
C ASN A 750 -34.91 -8.63 -7.53
N LEU A 751 -34.38 -8.33 -6.34
CA LEU A 751 -33.12 -8.94 -5.90
C LEU A 751 -33.28 -10.47 -5.75
N GLY A 752 -34.48 -10.94 -5.38
CA GLY A 752 -34.76 -12.35 -5.21
C GLY A 752 -34.69 -13.17 -6.50
N ASP A 753 -35.01 -12.57 -7.65
CA ASP A 753 -34.90 -13.21 -8.97
C ASP A 753 -33.44 -13.38 -9.42
N LEU A 754 -32.57 -12.47 -8.99
CA LEU A 754 -31.12 -12.45 -9.24
C LEU A 754 -30.34 -13.37 -8.29
N LEU A 755 -30.63 -13.32 -6.98
CA LEU A 755 -29.81 -13.90 -5.91
C LEU A 755 -30.15 -15.37 -5.58
N ARG A 756 -31.32 -15.87 -6.00
CA ARG A 756 -31.69 -17.28 -5.87
C ARG A 756 -30.70 -18.21 -6.60
N PRO A 757 -30.58 -19.50 -6.21
CA PRO A 757 -29.77 -20.47 -6.96
C PRO A 757 -30.22 -20.54 -8.42
N GLY A 758 -29.32 -20.30 -9.37
CA GLY A 758 -29.65 -20.24 -10.79
C GLY A 758 -30.38 -18.97 -11.25
N GLY A 759 -30.37 -17.89 -10.44
CA GLY A 759 -30.90 -16.59 -10.83
C GLY A 759 -30.25 -16.01 -12.08
N ASP A 760 -31.00 -15.18 -12.81
CA ASP A 760 -30.53 -14.58 -14.07
C ASP A 760 -29.78 -13.28 -13.80
N LEU A 761 -28.56 -13.16 -14.36
CA LEU A 761 -27.76 -11.94 -14.28
C LEU A 761 -28.32 -10.78 -15.11
N SER A 762 -29.26 -11.02 -16.04
CA SER A 762 -29.96 -9.93 -16.75
C SER A 762 -31.03 -9.25 -15.89
N THR A 763 -31.39 -9.84 -14.74
CA THR A 763 -32.40 -9.30 -13.81
C THR A 763 -32.02 -7.90 -13.33
N GLN A 764 -32.85 -6.92 -13.69
CA GLN A 764 -32.76 -5.55 -13.20
C GLN A 764 -33.36 -5.45 -11.79
N VAL A 765 -32.49 -5.15 -10.81
CA VAL A 765 -32.90 -4.80 -9.45
C VAL A 765 -33.31 -3.33 -9.41
N ARG A 766 -34.43 -3.04 -8.75
CA ARG A 766 -34.87 -1.67 -8.42
C ARG A 766 -34.79 -1.43 -6.91
N VAL A 767 -34.79 -0.17 -6.52
CA VAL A 767 -34.97 0.21 -5.11
C VAL A 767 -36.27 1.00 -4.95
N ARG A 768 -37.10 0.57 -4.01
CA ARG A 768 -38.27 1.31 -3.55
C ARG A 768 -37.85 2.21 -2.40
N VAL A 769 -38.24 3.47 -2.45
CA VAL A 769 -37.90 4.49 -1.47
C VAL A 769 -39.20 5.06 -0.89
N THR A 770 -39.37 4.89 0.42
CA THR A 770 -40.54 5.37 1.17
C THR A 770 -40.12 6.48 2.11
N LYS A 771 -40.72 7.66 1.92
CA LYS A 771 -40.46 8.88 2.68
C LYS A 771 -41.09 8.82 4.08
N PRO A 772 -40.59 9.63 5.04
CA PRO A 772 -41.27 9.84 6.32
C PRO A 772 -42.71 10.38 6.22
N SER A 773 -43.11 10.92 5.05
CA SER A 773 -44.49 11.34 4.72
C SER A 773 -45.40 10.20 4.28
N GLY A 774 -44.87 8.98 4.07
CA GLY A 774 -45.57 7.84 3.45
C GLY A 774 -45.53 7.83 1.92
N GLU A 775 -45.09 8.91 1.27
CA GLU A 775 -44.86 8.94 -0.18
C GLU A 775 -43.83 7.87 -0.59
N SER A 776 -44.14 7.09 -1.62
CA SER A 776 -43.33 5.95 -2.06
C SER A 776 -43.10 5.98 -3.56
N PHE A 777 -41.86 5.75 -4.02
CA PHE A 777 -41.51 5.63 -5.44
C PHE A 777 -40.43 4.57 -5.67
N GLU A 778 -40.33 4.03 -6.89
CA GLU A 778 -39.24 3.14 -7.30
C GLU A 778 -38.20 3.89 -8.15
N LEU A 779 -36.95 3.45 -8.06
CA LEU A 779 -35.81 3.93 -8.83
C LEU A 779 -35.12 2.73 -9.51
N ASP A 780 -34.71 2.93 -10.76
CA ASP A 780 -33.95 1.94 -11.50
C ASP A 780 -32.47 1.91 -11.06
N THR A 781 -31.88 0.71 -10.99
CA THR A 781 -30.46 0.53 -10.70
C THR A 781 -29.77 -0.35 -11.74
N LYS A 782 -28.43 -0.36 -11.69
CA LYS A 782 -27.52 -1.17 -12.50
C LYS A 782 -26.55 -1.91 -11.57
N HIS A 783 -26.04 -3.06 -12.00
CA HIS A 783 -25.01 -3.81 -11.25
C HIS A 783 -23.99 -4.44 -12.20
N SER A 784 -22.84 -4.83 -11.65
CA SER A 784 -21.80 -5.61 -12.32
C SER A 784 -21.51 -6.90 -11.54
N LEU A 785 -22.57 -7.52 -11.00
CA LEU A 785 -22.48 -8.72 -10.18
C LEU A 785 -22.23 -9.95 -11.05
N SER A 786 -21.38 -10.86 -10.56
CA SER A 786 -21.14 -12.19 -11.16
C SER A 786 -21.76 -13.26 -10.26
N ARG A 787 -21.81 -14.52 -10.71
CA ARG A 787 -22.31 -15.62 -9.88
C ARG A 787 -21.55 -15.73 -8.55
N ALA A 788 -20.21 -15.61 -8.57
CA ALA A 788 -19.39 -15.59 -7.36
C ALA A 788 -19.74 -14.42 -6.42
N HIS A 789 -19.94 -13.20 -6.94
CA HIS A 789 -20.38 -12.06 -6.13
C HIS A 789 -21.74 -12.30 -5.46
N LEU A 790 -22.69 -12.93 -6.17
CA LEU A 790 -24.00 -13.29 -5.63
C LEU A 790 -23.88 -14.39 -4.57
N ASP A 791 -23.01 -15.38 -4.76
CA ASP A 791 -22.75 -16.43 -3.77
C ASP A 791 -22.15 -15.84 -2.47
N TRP A 792 -21.20 -14.89 -2.56
CA TRP A 792 -20.63 -14.20 -1.39
C TRP A 792 -21.68 -13.38 -0.64
N ILE A 793 -22.51 -12.61 -1.35
CA ILE A 793 -23.58 -11.78 -0.76
C ILE A 793 -24.63 -12.69 -0.10
N ARG A 794 -25.02 -13.78 -0.77
CA ARG A 794 -25.99 -14.76 -0.25
C ARG A 794 -25.50 -15.50 1.00
N SER A 795 -24.23 -15.91 1.05
CA SER A 795 -23.63 -16.46 2.28
C SER A 795 -23.32 -15.38 3.33
N GLY A 796 -23.52 -14.09 3.04
CA GLY A 796 -23.26 -12.97 3.95
C GLY A 796 -21.80 -12.51 4.00
N SER A 797 -20.88 -13.29 3.44
CA SER A 797 -19.52 -12.92 3.04
C SER A 797 -18.90 -14.03 2.18
N ALA A 798 -17.81 -13.74 1.48
CA ALA A 798 -16.99 -14.76 0.80
C ALA A 798 -16.41 -15.78 1.80
N LEU A 799 -16.00 -15.32 2.99
CA LEU A 799 -15.42 -16.16 4.04
C LEU A 799 -16.45 -17.15 4.62
N ASN A 800 -17.72 -16.75 4.67
CA ASN A 800 -18.82 -17.64 5.03
C ASN A 800 -19.02 -18.75 4.00
N LEU A 801 -19.00 -18.42 2.71
CA LEU A 801 -19.12 -19.42 1.64
C LEU A 801 -17.99 -20.46 1.72
N ILE A 802 -16.76 -20.01 1.94
CA ILE A 802 -15.58 -20.87 2.11
C ILE A 802 -15.75 -21.78 3.35
N ARG A 803 -16.22 -21.22 4.48
CA ARG A 803 -16.53 -21.98 5.70
C ARG A 803 -17.62 -23.04 5.48
N GLU A 804 -18.70 -22.70 4.77
CA GLU A 804 -19.74 -23.66 4.41
C GLU A 804 -19.20 -24.79 3.52
N GLN A 805 -18.38 -24.47 2.52
CA GLN A 805 -17.75 -25.46 1.65
C GLN A 805 -16.80 -26.39 2.40
N ALA A 806 -15.98 -25.85 3.31
CA ALA A 806 -15.09 -26.63 4.17
C ALA A 806 -15.87 -27.60 5.08
N GLN A 807 -16.95 -27.12 5.70
CA GLN A 807 -17.82 -27.95 6.55
C GLN A 807 -18.56 -29.05 5.76
N ARG A 808 -19.03 -28.77 4.54
CA ARG A 808 -19.66 -29.77 3.68
C ARG A 808 -18.65 -30.87 3.27
N SER A 809 -17.42 -30.48 2.94
CA SER A 809 -16.33 -31.41 2.59
C SER A 809 -15.88 -32.28 3.76
N SER A 810 -15.91 -31.79 5.00
CA SER A 810 -15.63 -32.62 6.18
C SER A 810 -16.81 -33.54 6.56
N GLY A 811 -18.06 -33.10 6.33
CA GLY A 811 -19.26 -33.89 6.61
C GLY A 811 -19.54 -35.04 5.64
N SER A 812 -19.11 -34.94 4.38
CA SER A 812 -19.33 -35.98 3.35
C SER A 812 -18.41 -37.21 3.51
N GLY A 813 -17.32 -37.11 4.29
CA GLY A 813 -16.28 -38.14 4.42
C GLY A 813 -16.69 -39.47 5.08
N SER A 814 -17.96 -39.67 5.44
CA SER A 814 -18.44 -40.89 6.10
C SER A 814 -18.86 -42.04 5.16
N ARG A 815 -18.75 -41.88 3.84
CA ARG A 815 -19.04 -42.95 2.85
C ARG A 815 -17.98 -43.09 1.74
N SER A 816 -16.96 -43.90 2.06
CA SER A 816 -16.18 -44.76 1.16
C SER A 816 -15.54 -44.16 -0.12
N ALA A 817 -14.30 -43.70 0.01
CA ALA A 817 -13.19 -44.09 -0.86
C ALA A 817 -11.86 -43.83 -0.12
N ALA A 818 -10.93 -44.80 -0.09
CA ALA A 818 -9.68 -44.68 0.66
C ALA A 818 -8.45 -44.86 -0.26
N PRO A 819 -7.45 -43.94 -0.22
CA PRO A 819 -6.12 -44.23 -0.73
C PRO A 819 -5.39 -45.18 0.23
N ALA A 820 -4.53 -46.06 -0.31
CA ALA A 820 -3.86 -47.08 0.48
C ALA A 820 -2.50 -46.61 1.05
N GLY A 821 -2.30 -46.75 2.36
CA GLY A 821 -0.99 -46.53 3.01
C GLY A 821 -1.04 -46.64 4.53
N ALA A 822 -0.06 -47.34 5.12
CA ALA A 822 0.28 -47.40 6.55
C ALA A 822 -0.86 -47.62 7.59
N ARG A 823 -0.95 -48.86 8.12
CA ARG A 823 -1.69 -49.15 9.37
C ARG A 823 -0.86 -48.78 10.60
N ALA A 824 -1.51 -48.20 11.60
CA ALA A 824 -1.14 -48.35 13.02
C ALA A 824 -2.43 -48.53 13.84
N MET A 825 -2.41 -49.37 14.89
CA MET A 825 -3.59 -49.65 15.73
C MET A 825 -3.33 -49.28 17.19
N SER A 826 -4.30 -48.64 17.83
CA SER A 826 -4.59 -48.81 19.26
C SER A 826 -6.11 -48.68 19.48
N SER A 827 -6.60 -49.22 20.60
CA SER A 827 -8.01 -49.59 20.78
C SER A 827 -8.84 -48.60 21.62
N PHE A 828 -10.16 -48.64 21.41
CA PHE A 828 -11.16 -47.91 22.18
C PHE A 828 -11.14 -48.24 23.69
N ALA A 829 -11.36 -47.21 24.51
CA ALA A 829 -12.14 -47.32 25.75
C ALA A 829 -12.92 -46.00 25.94
N GLY A 830 -14.24 -46.08 26.11
CA GLY A 830 -15.12 -44.90 26.20
C GLY A 830 -15.57 -44.61 27.63
N ALA A 831 -15.73 -43.33 27.97
CA ALA A 831 -16.36 -42.86 29.21
C ALA A 831 -17.54 -41.92 28.90
N ARG A 832 -18.56 -41.91 29.77
CA ARG A 832 -19.83 -41.21 29.54
C ARG A 832 -19.82 -39.76 30.03
N ARG A 833 -20.73 -38.94 29.49
CA ARG A 833 -21.10 -37.63 30.05
C ARG A 833 -21.47 -37.77 31.54
N GLY A 834 -20.98 -36.83 32.35
CA GLY A 834 -21.48 -36.58 33.70
C GLY A 834 -21.52 -35.07 33.96
N TYR A 835 -22.72 -34.51 34.10
CA TYR A 835 -22.89 -33.17 34.67
C TYR A 835 -22.93 -33.31 36.19
N ALA A 836 -22.10 -32.53 36.90
CA ALA A 836 -22.18 -32.36 38.35
C ALA A 836 -21.84 -30.90 38.70
N THR A 837 -22.73 -30.26 39.45
CA THR A 837 -22.61 -28.86 39.88
C THR A 837 -22.02 -28.77 41.28
N ALA A 838 -21.14 -27.80 41.51
CA ALA A 838 -20.76 -27.31 42.83
C ALA A 838 -20.86 -25.78 42.83
N ALA A 839 -21.27 -25.16 43.94
CA ALA A 839 -21.68 -23.76 43.98
C ALA A 839 -21.37 -23.09 45.34
N SER A 840 -21.51 -21.75 45.35
CA SER A 840 -21.17 -20.80 46.44
C SER A 840 -19.66 -20.65 46.73
N GLY A 841 -19.15 -19.44 47.00
CA GLY A 841 -19.75 -18.10 46.91
C GLY A 841 -18.76 -17.01 47.35
N GLY A 842 -18.91 -15.73 46.99
CA GLY A 842 -19.86 -15.17 46.05
C GLY A 842 -19.70 -13.65 45.90
N ALA A 843 -19.83 -13.14 44.67
CA ALA A 843 -20.01 -11.72 44.35
C ALA A 843 -20.65 -11.62 42.96
N SER A 844 -21.96 -11.39 42.89
CA SER A 844 -22.68 -11.40 41.60
C SER A 844 -22.39 -10.12 40.81
N ARG A 845 -21.47 -10.20 39.85
CA ARG A 845 -21.41 -9.27 38.73
C ARG A 845 -22.38 -9.77 37.67
N LEU A 846 -23.55 -9.12 37.57
CA LEU A 846 -24.51 -9.38 36.51
C LEU A 846 -23.87 -9.08 35.14
N ASN A 847 -24.23 -9.90 34.15
CA ASN A 847 -23.85 -9.65 32.76
C ASN A 847 -24.47 -8.31 32.30
N PRO A 848 -23.79 -7.46 31.51
CA PRO A 848 -24.40 -6.25 30.93
C PRO A 848 -25.70 -6.46 30.14
N ASN A 849 -25.96 -7.70 29.70
CA ASN A 849 -27.19 -8.13 29.01
C ASN A 849 -28.26 -8.74 29.96
N ASP A 850 -28.04 -8.77 31.28
CA ASP A 850 -29.09 -9.14 32.26
C ASP A 850 -30.02 -7.93 32.47
N PRO A 851 -31.36 -8.08 32.42
CA PRO A 851 -32.29 -6.95 32.56
C PRO A 851 -32.29 -6.30 33.95
N ARG A 852 -31.52 -6.82 34.92
CA ARG A 852 -31.30 -6.22 36.25
C ARG A 852 -29.93 -5.52 36.35
N TYR A 853 -29.12 -5.51 35.29
CA TYR A 853 -27.85 -4.81 35.26
C TYR A 853 -28.07 -3.30 35.21
N VAL A 854 -27.65 -2.60 36.26
CA VAL A 854 -27.61 -1.14 36.31
C VAL A 854 -26.17 -0.71 36.04
N ALA A 855 -25.93 0.02 34.94
CA ALA A 855 -24.62 0.54 34.61
C ALA A 855 -24.14 1.56 35.68
N PRO A 856 -22.84 1.61 36.01
CA PRO A 856 -22.30 2.66 36.86
C PRO A 856 -22.60 4.04 36.28
N ALA A 857 -23.16 4.93 37.11
CA ALA A 857 -23.47 6.30 36.68
C ALA A 857 -22.18 7.03 36.27
N ALA A 858 -22.26 7.79 35.17
CA ALA A 858 -21.12 8.58 34.70
C ALA A 858 -20.75 9.65 35.75
N ASP A 859 -19.46 9.78 36.05
CA ASP A 859 -18.93 10.80 36.94
C ASP A 859 -19.34 12.20 36.44
N GLY A 860 -20.13 12.91 37.25
CA GLY A 860 -20.61 14.25 36.94
C GLY A 860 -19.48 15.28 36.72
N ARG A 861 -18.29 15.03 37.26
CA ARG A 861 -17.09 15.82 36.98
C ARG A 861 -16.64 15.66 35.53
N THR A 862 -16.72 14.45 34.96
CA THR A 862 -16.33 14.18 33.58
C THR A 862 -17.27 14.86 32.59
N ASP A 863 -18.59 14.81 32.78
CA ASP A 863 -19.52 15.55 31.90
C ASP A 863 -19.47 17.08 32.13
N SER A 864 -19.14 17.54 33.35
CA SER A 864 -18.87 18.97 33.60
C SER A 864 -17.65 19.47 32.82
N ILE A 865 -16.55 18.70 32.78
CA ILE A 865 -15.38 19.00 31.92
C ILE A 865 -15.78 18.97 30.45
N ARG A 866 -16.57 17.96 30.02
CA ARG A 866 -17.04 17.84 28.63
C ARG A 866 -17.82 19.08 28.18
N ARG A 867 -18.74 19.59 28.99
CA ARG A 867 -19.53 20.81 28.71
C ARG A 867 -18.68 22.09 28.72
N ALA A 868 -17.60 22.14 29.51
CA ALA A 868 -16.68 23.28 29.51
C ALA A 868 -15.79 23.33 28.25
N VAL A 869 -15.35 22.16 27.76
CA VAL A 869 -14.55 22.06 26.51
C VAL A 869 -15.44 22.21 25.27
N TYR A 870 -16.68 21.72 25.33
CA TYR A 870 -17.67 21.78 24.26
C TYR A 870 -18.99 22.39 24.77
N PRO A 871 -19.09 23.72 24.89
CA PRO A 871 -20.35 24.38 25.22
C PRO A 871 -21.41 24.14 24.14
N ALA A 872 -22.67 24.05 24.54
CA ALA A 872 -23.80 24.17 23.63
C ALA A 872 -23.80 25.55 22.93
N VAL A 873 -24.56 25.71 21.85
CA VAL A 873 -24.56 26.95 21.05
C VAL A 873 -25.11 28.13 21.87
N VAL A 874 -24.23 29.03 22.31
CA VAL A 874 -24.58 30.25 23.05
C VAL A 874 -24.63 31.45 22.10
N THR A 875 -25.64 32.30 22.24
CA THR A 875 -25.92 33.43 21.34
C THR A 875 -24.97 34.61 21.49
N THR A 876 -24.33 34.83 22.65
CA THR A 876 -23.35 35.90 22.82
C THR A 876 -22.01 35.43 23.40
N ARG A 877 -20.96 36.19 23.12
CA ARG A 877 -19.58 35.90 23.53
C ARG A 877 -19.36 36.04 25.04
N ALA A 878 -20.10 36.93 25.71
CA ALA A 878 -20.02 37.12 27.16
C ALA A 878 -20.62 35.93 27.93
N GLU A 879 -21.82 35.48 27.53
CA GLU A 879 -22.49 34.31 28.11
C GLU A 879 -21.64 33.03 27.93
N ALA A 880 -21.02 32.85 26.76
CA ALA A 880 -20.13 31.72 26.50
C ALA A 880 -18.92 31.68 27.45
N GLN A 881 -18.32 32.84 27.77
CA GLN A 881 -17.19 32.92 28.69
C GLN A 881 -17.63 32.72 30.16
N ALA A 882 -18.78 33.27 30.57
CA ALA A 882 -19.34 33.05 31.91
C ALA A 882 -19.70 31.57 32.16
N SER A 883 -20.34 30.93 31.18
CA SER A 883 -20.72 29.51 31.21
C SER A 883 -19.50 28.60 31.35
N ALA A 884 -18.47 28.80 30.51
CA ALA A 884 -17.24 28.01 30.57
C ALA A 884 -16.48 28.18 31.89
N ALA A 885 -16.42 29.42 32.43
CA ALA A 885 -15.78 29.71 33.71
C ALA A 885 -16.49 29.00 34.88
N GLN A 886 -17.82 29.11 34.98
CA GLN A 886 -18.60 28.45 36.03
C GLN A 886 -18.55 26.91 35.95
N ALA A 887 -18.51 26.35 34.74
CA ALA A 887 -18.35 24.91 34.54
C ALA A 887 -16.95 24.42 34.97
N LEU A 888 -15.89 25.13 34.61
CA LEU A 888 -14.52 24.82 35.03
C LEU A 888 -14.35 24.93 36.56
N GLN A 889 -14.87 25.99 37.17
CA GLN A 889 -14.77 26.26 38.61
C GLN A 889 -15.55 25.23 39.46
N LYS A 890 -16.54 24.54 38.89
CA LYS A 890 -17.19 23.36 39.50
C LYS A 890 -16.43 22.04 39.31
N ALA A 891 -15.54 21.95 38.32
CA ALA A 891 -14.94 20.68 37.89
C ALA A 891 -13.49 20.47 38.34
N LEU A 892 -12.73 21.54 38.61
CA LEU A 892 -11.34 21.49 39.05
C LEU A 892 -11.16 22.25 40.38
N PRO A 893 -10.50 21.68 41.40
CA PRO A 893 -10.40 22.29 42.73
C PRO A 893 -9.19 23.23 42.83
N TYR A 894 -9.15 24.30 42.02
CA TYR A 894 -8.03 25.24 41.98
C TYR A 894 -8.47 26.71 42.20
N PRO A 895 -7.59 27.60 42.69
CA PRO A 895 -7.88 29.02 42.81
C PRO A 895 -8.24 29.69 41.47
N ALA A 896 -9.06 30.74 41.51
CA ALA A 896 -9.54 31.44 40.31
C ALA A 896 -8.40 31.94 39.38
N GLU A 897 -7.26 32.32 39.95
CA GLU A 897 -6.04 32.73 39.25
C GLU A 897 -5.49 31.64 38.31
N VAL A 898 -5.59 30.36 38.73
CA VAL A 898 -5.19 29.21 37.91
C VAL A 898 -6.16 29.02 36.74
N HIS A 899 -7.46 29.20 36.97
CA HIS A 899 -8.48 29.15 35.92
C HIS A 899 -8.33 30.28 34.90
N GLU A 900 -8.01 31.50 35.34
CA GLU A 900 -7.72 32.61 34.45
C GLU A 900 -6.45 32.34 33.62
N THR A 901 -5.39 31.81 34.25
CA THR A 901 -4.14 31.43 33.58
C THR A 901 -4.37 30.39 32.48
N ILE A 902 -5.14 29.33 32.76
CA ILE A 902 -5.52 28.31 31.76
C ILE A 902 -6.35 28.94 30.63
N THR A 903 -7.28 29.83 30.95
CA THR A 903 -8.13 30.51 29.96
C THR A 903 -7.30 31.42 29.05
N ARG A 904 -6.36 32.20 29.61
CA ARG A 904 -5.40 33.02 28.85
C ARG A 904 -4.55 32.17 27.93
N ALA A 905 -4.00 31.04 28.40
CA ALA A 905 -3.19 30.13 27.59
C ALA A 905 -3.98 29.52 26.41
N TRP A 906 -5.24 29.09 26.64
CA TRP A 906 -6.09 28.56 25.57
C TRP A 906 -6.48 29.62 24.53
N LEU A 907 -6.75 30.86 24.96
CA LEU A 907 -6.99 31.99 24.06
C LEU A 907 -5.74 32.36 23.25
N LEU A 908 -4.55 32.27 23.84
CA LEU A 908 -3.27 32.44 23.16
C LEU A 908 -3.09 31.38 22.07
N HIS A 909 -3.28 30.10 22.40
CA HIS A 909 -3.17 29.00 21.45
C HIS A 909 -4.17 29.12 20.29
N ARG A 910 -5.42 29.53 20.56
CA ARG A 910 -6.41 29.83 19.50
C ARG A 910 -6.11 31.12 18.71
N ARG A 911 -5.21 31.99 19.16
CA ARG A 911 -4.66 33.11 18.37
C ARG A 911 -3.53 32.61 17.47
N GLU A 912 -2.58 31.84 18.03
CA GLU A 912 -1.45 31.23 17.33
C GLU A 912 -1.91 30.36 16.15
N GLN A 913 -2.88 29.46 16.34
CA GLN A 913 -3.40 28.63 15.23
C GLN A 913 -4.02 29.47 14.10
N ARG A 914 -4.70 30.58 14.41
CA ARG A 914 -5.25 31.49 13.39
C ARG A 914 -4.15 32.26 12.66
N LEU A 915 -3.10 32.69 13.36
CA LEU A 915 -1.93 33.34 12.76
C LEU A 915 -1.14 32.37 11.87
N ALA A 916 -0.95 31.12 12.31
CA ALA A 916 -0.32 30.06 11.51
C ALA A 916 -1.13 29.73 10.24
N GLN A 917 -2.46 29.65 10.35
CA GLN A 917 -3.34 29.46 9.18
C GLN A 917 -3.29 30.65 8.21
N ALA A 918 -3.23 31.88 8.73
CA ALA A 918 -3.07 33.08 7.89
C ALA A 918 -1.71 33.11 7.18
N ALA A 919 -0.62 32.72 7.87
CA ALA A 919 0.72 32.62 7.30
C ALA A 919 0.81 31.53 6.21
N ASP A 920 0.22 30.34 6.43
CA ASP A 920 0.11 29.27 5.43
C ASP A 920 -0.63 29.73 4.17
N LEU A 921 -1.75 30.44 4.34
CA LEU A 921 -2.52 31.00 3.22
C LEU A 921 -1.76 32.12 2.48
N ALA A 922 -0.97 32.92 3.18
CA ALA A 922 -0.11 33.94 2.57
C ALA A 922 1.04 33.29 1.76
N ALA A 923 1.74 32.31 2.33
CA ALA A 923 2.82 31.58 1.67
C ALA A 923 2.32 30.83 0.42
N LYS A 924 1.12 30.25 0.46
CA LYS A 924 0.49 29.60 -0.71
C LYS A 924 0.11 30.59 -1.82
N ARG A 925 -0.28 31.82 -1.48
CA ARG A 925 -0.52 32.89 -2.48
C ARG A 925 0.80 33.30 -3.13
N HIS A 926 1.82 33.60 -2.34
CA HIS A 926 3.15 33.98 -2.83
C HIS A 926 3.72 32.93 -3.80
N ARG A 927 3.71 31.65 -3.42
CA ARG A 927 4.18 30.54 -4.29
C ARG A 927 3.37 30.34 -5.56
N MET A 928 2.07 30.66 -5.55
CA MET A 928 1.25 30.64 -6.76
C MET A 928 1.58 31.83 -7.68
N GLU A 929 1.90 32.99 -7.12
CA GLU A 929 2.33 34.18 -7.86
C GLU A 929 3.73 33.99 -8.47
N GLU A 930 4.68 33.42 -7.71
CA GLU A 930 6.00 32.98 -8.18
C GLU A 930 5.89 31.97 -9.33
N ALA A 931 5.11 30.89 -9.16
CA ALA A 931 4.92 29.89 -10.21
C ALA A 931 4.23 30.46 -11.48
N CYS A 932 3.34 31.45 -11.32
CA CYS A 932 2.77 32.17 -12.45
C CYS A 932 3.79 33.11 -13.13
N ALA A 933 4.72 33.70 -12.39
CA ALA A 933 5.81 34.50 -12.94
C ALA A 933 6.83 33.63 -13.68
N ASP A 934 7.21 32.49 -13.12
CA ASP A 934 8.12 31.52 -13.74
C ASP A 934 7.55 30.96 -15.06
N LEU A 935 6.28 30.51 -15.06
CA LEU A 935 5.60 30.09 -16.29
C LEU A 935 5.58 31.19 -17.37
N LYS A 936 5.53 32.46 -16.95
CA LYS A 936 5.57 33.63 -17.86
C LYS A 936 6.94 33.87 -18.46
N SER A 937 8.04 33.57 -17.75
CA SER A 937 9.41 33.64 -18.28
C SER A 937 9.81 32.40 -19.09
N THR A 938 9.53 31.20 -18.58
CA THR A 938 9.96 29.94 -19.20
C THR A 938 9.15 29.55 -20.42
N SER A 939 7.84 29.85 -20.45
CA SER A 939 6.99 29.60 -21.60
C SER A 939 5.97 30.72 -21.83
N PRO A 940 6.40 31.89 -22.37
CA PRO A 940 5.52 33.03 -22.62
C PRO A 940 4.30 32.68 -23.47
N THR A 941 4.43 31.74 -24.41
CA THR A 941 3.33 31.24 -25.25
C THR A 941 2.31 30.44 -24.46
N LEU A 942 2.76 29.53 -23.59
CA LEU A 942 1.88 28.71 -22.74
C LEU A 942 1.20 29.57 -21.67
N PHE A 943 1.94 30.49 -21.04
CA PHE A 943 1.38 31.49 -20.13
C PHE A 943 0.30 32.33 -20.84
N LYS A 944 0.58 32.85 -22.04
CA LYS A 944 -0.36 33.66 -22.83
C LYS A 944 -1.62 32.86 -23.18
N ALA A 945 -1.49 31.58 -23.52
CA ALA A 945 -2.63 30.68 -23.79
C ALA A 945 -3.44 30.32 -22.52
N ALA A 946 -2.79 30.23 -21.35
CA ALA A 946 -3.42 29.95 -20.06
C ALA A 946 -4.07 31.19 -19.40
N ALA A 947 -3.55 32.38 -19.70
CA ALA A 947 -4.10 33.68 -19.30
C ALA A 947 -5.19 34.20 -20.27
N TYR A 948 -5.30 33.64 -21.49
CA TYR A 948 -6.20 34.11 -22.54
C TYR A 948 -7.67 34.06 -22.13
N ARG A 949 -8.31 35.23 -22.01
CA ARG A 949 -9.76 35.37 -21.82
C ARG A 949 -10.35 36.17 -22.97
N VAL A 950 -11.02 35.49 -23.90
CA VAL A 950 -11.83 36.13 -24.95
C VAL A 950 -13.27 35.64 -24.88
N ALA A 951 -14.20 36.59 -24.88
CA ALA A 951 -15.63 36.35 -24.82
C ALA A 951 -16.10 35.55 -26.05
N PRO A 952 -17.15 34.70 -25.95
CA PRO A 952 -17.57 33.80 -27.04
C PRO A 952 -18.00 34.47 -28.35
N ASN A 953 -18.20 35.80 -28.33
CA ASN A 953 -18.61 36.64 -29.45
C ASN A 953 -17.46 37.44 -30.09
N ARG A 954 -16.19 37.09 -29.83
CA ARG A 954 -15.00 37.69 -30.46
C ARG A 954 -13.95 36.65 -30.89
N ARG A 955 -14.38 35.47 -31.37
CA ARG A 955 -13.49 34.37 -31.81
C ARG A 955 -13.44 34.27 -33.34
N HIS A 956 -12.48 33.48 -33.85
CA HIS A 956 -12.31 33.27 -35.29
C HIS A 956 -13.47 32.44 -35.86
N PRO A 957 -13.96 32.71 -37.09
CA PRO A 957 -15.09 31.97 -37.68
C PRO A 957 -14.94 30.45 -37.66
N ASP A 958 -13.74 29.91 -37.94
CA ASP A 958 -13.49 28.45 -37.92
C ASP A 958 -13.57 27.86 -36.51
N GLU A 959 -13.15 28.62 -35.49
CA GLU A 959 -13.32 28.21 -34.09
C GLU A 959 -14.80 28.24 -33.70
N GLN A 960 -15.54 29.26 -34.15
CA GLN A 960 -17.00 29.33 -34.02
C GLN A 960 -17.67 28.09 -34.64
N ALA A 961 -17.32 27.75 -35.88
CA ALA A 961 -17.84 26.58 -36.60
C ALA A 961 -17.39 25.23 -36.02
N ARG A 962 -16.25 25.17 -35.33
CA ARG A 962 -15.82 24.00 -34.55
C ARG A 962 -16.62 23.86 -33.25
N LEU A 963 -16.89 24.96 -32.56
CA LEU A 963 -17.67 24.97 -31.31
C LEU A 963 -19.15 24.64 -31.57
N VAL A 964 -19.71 25.08 -32.70
CA VAL A 964 -21.06 24.69 -33.16
C VAL A 964 -21.12 23.18 -33.47
N ARG A 965 -20.15 22.64 -34.23
CA ARG A 965 -20.06 21.20 -34.53
C ARG A 965 -19.89 20.31 -33.28
N LEU A 966 -19.39 20.87 -32.17
CA LEU A 966 -19.26 20.17 -30.88
C LEU A 966 -20.47 20.38 -29.95
N GLY A 967 -21.54 21.05 -30.41
CA GLY A 967 -22.73 21.33 -29.61
C GLY A 967 -22.52 22.31 -28.45
N LEU A 968 -21.40 23.06 -28.45
CA LEU A 968 -21.00 23.94 -27.34
C LEU A 968 -21.53 25.38 -27.49
N VAL A 969 -21.97 25.76 -28.68
CA VAL A 969 -22.55 27.07 -29.03
C VAL A 969 -23.65 26.82 -30.08
N PRO A 970 -24.84 27.44 -30.00
CA PRO A 970 -25.89 27.27 -31.02
C PRO A 970 -25.47 27.89 -32.36
N ALA A 971 -25.95 27.31 -33.46
CA ALA A 971 -25.82 27.90 -34.79
C ALA A 971 -26.63 29.21 -34.89
N GLN A 972 -26.16 30.17 -35.70
CA GLN A 972 -26.93 31.39 -35.98
C GLN A 972 -28.04 31.08 -36.99
N ALA A 973 -29.27 31.51 -36.67
CA ALA A 973 -30.42 31.27 -37.53
C ALA A 973 -30.37 32.16 -38.78
N GLY A 974 -30.18 31.53 -39.95
CA GLY A 974 -30.19 32.19 -41.25
C GLY A 974 -30.68 31.24 -42.34
N GLN A 975 -31.94 31.41 -42.73
CA GLN A 975 -32.61 30.79 -43.89
C GLN A 975 -32.65 29.23 -43.95
N GLY A 976 -33.80 28.66 -43.59
CA GLY A 976 -34.41 27.67 -44.51
C GLY A 976 -34.45 26.19 -44.15
N ALA A 977 -34.50 25.78 -42.88
CA ALA A 977 -34.92 24.41 -42.51
C ALA A 977 -35.73 24.42 -41.19
N LYS A 978 -36.57 23.40 -41.00
CA LYS A 978 -37.32 23.12 -39.76
C LYS A 978 -36.85 21.83 -39.11
N ASP A 979 -37.23 21.70 -37.85
CA ASP A 979 -37.16 20.51 -36.98
C ASP A 979 -35.76 20.17 -36.42
N ASP A 980 -35.77 19.45 -35.29
CA ASP A 980 -34.69 19.19 -34.32
C ASP A 980 -33.99 20.41 -33.66
N ALA A 981 -34.26 20.62 -32.37
CA ALA A 981 -33.74 21.74 -31.56
C ALA A 981 -32.80 21.29 -30.43
N PRO A 982 -31.49 21.65 -30.45
CA PRO A 982 -30.54 21.24 -29.43
C PRO A 982 -30.44 22.20 -28.21
N ILE A 983 -30.95 21.74 -27.06
CA ILE A 983 -30.50 21.99 -25.68
C ILE A 983 -29.96 23.41 -25.36
N ALA A 984 -30.84 24.35 -25.04
CA ALA A 984 -30.49 25.68 -24.51
C ALA A 984 -30.43 25.76 -22.96
N GLY A 985 -29.98 24.70 -22.29
CA GLY A 985 -30.10 24.54 -20.83
C GLY A 985 -29.14 25.39 -19.97
N PRO A 986 -29.48 25.66 -18.69
CA PRO A 986 -28.55 26.30 -17.74
C PRO A 986 -27.23 25.56 -17.56
N GLU A 987 -27.25 24.23 -17.71
CA GLU A 987 -26.06 23.38 -17.61
C GLU A 987 -25.07 23.62 -18.76
N ALA A 988 -25.53 23.81 -19.99
CA ALA A 988 -24.67 24.16 -21.12
C ALA A 988 -23.95 25.50 -20.87
N ARG A 989 -24.70 26.50 -20.36
CA ARG A 989 -24.12 27.78 -19.90
C ARG A 989 -23.12 27.58 -18.75
N ARG A 990 -23.34 26.61 -17.85
CA ARG A 990 -22.43 26.26 -16.74
C ARG A 990 -21.15 25.60 -17.26
N ARG A 991 -21.24 24.58 -18.11
CA ARG A 991 -20.09 23.91 -18.76
C ARG A 991 -19.24 24.90 -19.56
N ALA A 992 -19.86 25.79 -20.33
CA ALA A 992 -19.17 26.88 -21.04
C ALA A 992 -18.44 27.84 -20.08
N LYS A 993 -19.04 28.18 -18.93
CA LYS A 993 -18.39 29.01 -17.89
C LYS A 993 -17.21 28.29 -17.22
N THR A 994 -17.30 26.99 -16.99
CA THR A 994 -16.21 26.17 -16.43
C THR A 994 -15.04 26.06 -17.42
N LEU A 995 -15.31 25.80 -18.71
CA LEU A 995 -14.28 25.74 -19.76
C LEU A 995 -13.57 27.07 -20.03
N ALA A 996 -14.21 28.19 -19.69
CA ALA A 996 -13.65 29.55 -19.73
C ALA A 996 -13.08 30.04 -18.39
N GLY A 997 -13.16 29.24 -17.32
CA GLY A 997 -12.80 29.63 -15.95
C GLY A 997 -11.37 29.28 -15.57
N ALA A 998 -10.53 30.29 -15.36
CA ALA A 998 -9.26 30.20 -14.61
C ALA A 998 -8.29 29.06 -15.00
N ARG A 999 -7.93 28.96 -16.28
CA ARG A 999 -6.93 27.98 -16.78
C ARG A 999 -5.57 28.05 -16.08
N LEU A 1000 -5.06 29.25 -15.78
CA LEU A 1000 -3.72 29.46 -15.22
C LEU A 1000 -3.45 28.68 -13.92
N HIS A 1001 -4.24 28.89 -12.86
CA HIS A 1001 -4.11 28.11 -11.61
C HIS A 1001 -4.46 26.63 -11.79
N GLY A 1002 -5.11 26.26 -12.89
CA GLY A 1002 -5.43 24.89 -13.25
C GLY A 1002 -4.20 24.05 -13.66
N LEU A 1003 -3.10 24.69 -14.07
CA LEU A 1003 -1.87 24.03 -14.51
C LEU A 1003 -0.94 23.60 -13.35
N PHE A 1004 -0.98 24.31 -12.22
CA PHE A 1004 -0.08 24.05 -11.08
C PHE A 1004 -0.66 23.01 -10.11
N PRO A 1005 0.16 22.22 -9.39
CA PRO A 1005 -0.28 21.25 -8.38
C PRO A 1005 -1.34 21.79 -7.41
N ARG A 1006 -2.26 20.93 -6.95
CA ARG A 1006 -3.41 21.33 -6.11
C ARG A 1006 -2.96 21.87 -4.74
N GLU A 1007 -1.77 21.45 -4.31
CA GLU A 1007 -1.11 21.73 -3.05
C GLU A 1007 -0.60 23.18 -2.97
N LEU A 1008 -0.34 23.80 -4.13
CA LEU A 1008 -0.04 25.23 -4.27
C LEU A 1008 -1.30 26.10 -4.35
N ARG A 1009 -2.49 25.51 -4.54
CA ARG A 1009 -3.75 26.25 -4.66
C ARG A 1009 -4.32 26.51 -3.27
N ALA A 1010 -4.47 27.79 -2.91
CA ALA A 1010 -5.20 28.15 -1.70
C ALA A 1010 -6.63 27.55 -1.75
N PRO A 1011 -7.11 26.90 -0.67
CA PRO A 1011 -8.42 26.24 -0.67
C PRO A 1011 -9.53 27.26 -0.90
N THR A 1012 -10.27 27.09 -2.00
CA THR A 1012 -11.32 28.02 -2.42
C THR A 1012 -12.56 27.86 -1.53
N GLN A 1013 -12.63 28.62 -0.45
CA GLN A 1013 -13.94 29.05 0.05
C GLN A 1013 -14.61 29.89 -1.06
N THR A 1014 -15.81 29.47 -1.48
CA THR A 1014 -16.59 30.21 -2.47
C THR A 1014 -16.94 31.58 -1.90
N PRO A 1015 -16.61 32.70 -2.58
CA PRO A 1015 -16.93 34.03 -2.07
C PRO A 1015 -18.44 34.21 -1.91
N SER A 1016 -18.85 34.97 -0.89
CA SER A 1016 -20.26 35.32 -0.70
C SER A 1016 -20.80 36.11 -1.90
N ARG A 1017 -22.12 36.18 -2.06
CA ARG A 1017 -22.78 37.00 -3.10
C ARG A 1017 -22.41 38.50 -3.05
N LYS A 1018 -21.81 39.00 -1.95
CA LYS A 1018 -21.33 40.38 -1.81
C LYS A 1018 -19.85 40.59 -2.15
N GLY A 1019 -19.13 39.53 -2.57
CA GLY A 1019 -17.69 39.58 -2.81
C GLY A 1019 -16.83 39.33 -1.57
N TRP A 1020 -15.54 39.66 -1.66
CA TRP A 1020 -14.62 39.71 -0.52
C TRP A 1020 -14.70 41.10 0.14
N PRO A 1021 -14.61 41.21 1.48
CA PRO A 1021 -14.35 42.50 2.13
C PRO A 1021 -12.95 43.02 1.72
N SER A 1022 -12.77 44.35 1.72
CA SER A 1022 -11.45 44.95 1.51
C SER A 1022 -10.53 44.66 2.70
N PHE A 1023 -9.22 44.79 2.50
CA PHE A 1023 -8.21 44.59 3.54
C PHE A 1023 -8.34 45.61 4.70
N GLU A 1024 -8.96 46.77 4.44
CA GLU A 1024 -9.20 47.83 5.42
C GLU A 1024 -10.30 47.45 6.42
N ALA A 1025 -11.37 46.80 5.96
CA ALA A 1025 -12.43 46.28 6.82
C ALA A 1025 -11.95 45.18 7.79
N PHE A 1026 -10.74 44.63 7.59
CA PHE A 1026 -10.09 43.68 8.49
C PHE A 1026 -9.23 44.34 9.58
N LYS A 1027 -9.06 45.68 9.56
CA LYS A 1027 -8.35 46.44 10.60
C LYS A 1027 -9.27 46.99 11.68
N GLU A 1028 -10.49 47.38 11.33
CA GLU A 1028 -11.48 47.89 12.31
C GLU A 1028 -11.96 46.78 13.27
N ASP A 1029 -11.97 45.52 12.82
CA ASP A 1029 -12.33 44.32 13.59
C ASP A 1029 -11.19 43.81 14.52
N GLN A 1030 -10.24 44.68 14.88
CA GLN A 1030 -9.13 44.41 15.83
C GLN A 1030 -8.97 45.45 16.95
N ALA A 1031 -9.98 46.31 17.16
CA ALA A 1031 -10.10 47.15 18.36
C ALA A 1031 -10.74 46.38 19.54
#